data_AF-A0A8B8RZQ6-F1
#
_entry.id   AF-A0A8B8RZQ6-F1
#
_cell.length_a   1.000
_cell.length_b   1.000
_cell.length_c   1.000
_cell.angle_alpha   90.00
_cell.angle_beta   90.00
_cell.angle_gamma   90.00
#
_symmetry.space_group_name_H-M   'P 1'
#
loop_
_entity.id
_entity.type
_entity.pdbx_description
1 polymer ?
#
loop_
_entity_poly.entity_id
_entity_poly.type
_entity_poly.pdbx_seq_one_letter_code
_entity_poly.pdbx_strand_id
1 'polypeptide(L)'
;MCWRALRTPSGCRRTSSWWSCAVWPSPEVSLDAGLSPARATSSLACVPVAGMNHLRENGVVHRDIKPGNIMRLVGEEGQSIYKLTDFGAARELGDDEHFVSVYGTEEYLHPDMYERAVLRKPQQKAFGVTVDLWSIGVTLYHAATGSLPFVPFGGPRRNKEIMYRITTEKPAGAIAGTQRRENGPLEWSYTLPITCQLSTGLQSQLVPILANILEVEQAKCWGFDQFFAETSDILQRVIVHVFSLPQAILHHVYVHAHNTIAIFLEAVYKQTNVAPQHQEYLFEGHLCVLEPNLSAQHIVHTTASSPLTLFSMASETPKGLAFRDPALDIPKFVPKVDLQADYNTAKGVLGASYQALRLARSLLAGQELMLRGLHWFTEILQATCRRTLEVTRMALLFLSSSLGTERFGSVAGVPELQELMRVAELRAKLRTLAEVLSKCSHNITETQMTLSSLSSELGKNRDQVHEDRSIQQIQCCLDKMYLIYKQFKKSRMRPGLGYNEEQIHKLDKVNFSHLAKRLLQVFQEEHVQKYQASLATHGKRMRVVHETRNHLRLVGCSVAACNTEAQGAQESLSKILDRLSHQLLQDRTQGAGASSPPAAPYPSPALRELTLHMQELCEEMKLLSSDLQDNNRIIEGLSQVPSAPDI
;
A
#
# COMPACT_ATOMS: atom_id res chain seq x y z
N MET A 1 -6.28 -32.34 -42.50
CA MET A 1 -6.11 -31.28 -43.53
C MET A 1 -4.64 -30.87 -43.57
N CYS A 2 -3.96 -31.03 -44.71
CA CYS A 2 -2.51 -30.82 -44.85
C CYS A 2 -2.10 -29.36 -44.67
N TRP A 3 -1.35 -29.07 -43.60
CA TRP A 3 -0.63 -27.82 -43.45
C TRP A 3 0.60 -27.82 -44.37
N ARG A 4 0.52 -27.12 -45.51
CA ARG A 4 1.67 -26.89 -46.38
C ARG A 4 2.65 -25.94 -45.68
N ALA A 5 3.82 -26.48 -45.35
CA ALA A 5 4.96 -25.75 -44.83
C ALA A 5 5.45 -24.69 -45.83
N LEU A 6 5.38 -23.41 -45.44
CA LEU A 6 6.23 -22.37 -46.03
C LEU A 6 7.66 -22.58 -45.51
N ARG A 7 8.48 -23.24 -46.32
CA ARG A 7 9.94 -23.30 -46.11
C ARG A 7 10.50 -21.87 -46.16
N THR A 8 10.98 -21.38 -45.03
CA THR A 8 11.91 -20.24 -44.99
C THR A 8 13.34 -20.76 -44.83
N PRO A 9 14.36 -20.10 -45.40
CA PRO A 9 15.71 -20.65 -45.45
C PRO A 9 16.32 -20.72 -44.04
N SER A 10 16.84 -21.91 -43.74
CA SER A 10 17.65 -22.23 -42.56
C SER A 10 18.87 -21.31 -42.46
N GLY A 11 18.88 -20.42 -41.47
CA GLY A 11 20.03 -19.54 -41.25
C GLY A 11 19.80 -18.45 -40.21
N CYS A 12 19.18 -18.76 -39.07
CA CYS A 12 19.07 -17.78 -37.99
C CYS A 12 19.46 -18.43 -36.65
N ARG A 13 20.74 -18.31 -36.27
CA ARG A 13 21.18 -18.52 -34.88
C ARG A 13 20.53 -17.42 -34.02
N ARG A 14 19.28 -17.63 -33.61
CA ARG A 14 18.54 -16.72 -32.72
C ARG A 14 19.03 -16.97 -31.28
N THR A 15 19.86 -16.05 -30.80
CA THR A 15 20.21 -15.97 -29.38
C THR A 15 18.95 -15.64 -28.58
N SER A 16 18.87 -16.20 -27.37
CA SER A 16 17.85 -16.05 -26.32
C SER A 16 17.67 -14.62 -25.79
N SER A 17 18.00 -13.60 -26.58
CA SER A 17 18.32 -12.25 -26.11
C SER A 17 17.18 -11.22 -26.17
N TRP A 18 16.03 -11.56 -26.75
CA TRP A 18 14.89 -10.64 -26.89
C TRP A 18 14.06 -10.50 -25.60
N TRP A 19 14.03 -11.53 -24.76
CA TRP A 19 13.03 -11.62 -23.69
C TRP A 19 13.39 -10.93 -22.38
N SER A 20 14.67 -10.81 -22.05
CA SER A 20 15.08 -9.90 -20.97
C SER A 20 14.74 -8.43 -21.28
N CYS A 21 14.43 -8.10 -22.54
CA CYS A 21 13.98 -6.77 -22.97
C CYS A 21 12.45 -6.67 -23.18
N ALA A 22 11.69 -7.76 -23.08
CA ALA A 22 10.24 -7.76 -23.34
C ALA A 22 9.40 -7.85 -22.06
N VAL A 23 9.92 -8.50 -21.01
CA VAL A 23 9.25 -8.57 -19.69
C VAL A 23 9.55 -7.35 -18.82
N TRP A 24 10.71 -6.76 -19.04
CA TRP A 24 11.00 -5.39 -18.65
C TRP A 24 10.65 -4.55 -19.85
N PRO A 25 9.82 -3.50 -19.74
CA PRO A 25 9.47 -2.70 -20.91
C PRO A 25 10.75 -2.35 -21.65
N SER A 26 10.79 -2.71 -22.94
CA SER A 26 11.78 -2.15 -23.84
C SER A 26 11.89 -0.65 -23.51
N PRO A 27 13.08 -0.06 -23.49
CA PRO A 27 13.25 1.38 -23.28
C PRO A 27 12.45 2.29 -24.25
N GLU A 28 11.78 1.72 -25.26
CA GLU A 28 10.79 2.38 -26.11
C GLU A 28 9.35 2.39 -25.54
N VAL A 29 9.01 1.57 -24.55
CA VAL A 29 7.65 1.44 -23.97
C VAL A 29 7.55 2.09 -22.58
N SER A 30 8.68 2.32 -21.90
CA SER A 30 8.68 2.92 -20.55
C SER A 30 8.39 4.42 -20.53
N LEU A 31 8.40 5.08 -21.68
CA LEU A 31 8.25 6.52 -21.80
C LEU A 31 6.80 6.96 -22.10
N ASP A 32 5.97 6.11 -22.72
CA ASP A 32 4.63 6.53 -23.19
C ASP A 32 3.44 5.79 -22.54
N ALA A 33 3.65 4.77 -21.70
CA ALA A 33 2.54 4.09 -21.05
C ALA A 33 2.83 3.88 -19.55
N GLY A 34 2.12 4.62 -18.70
CA GLY A 34 2.08 4.48 -17.25
C GLY A 34 1.46 3.16 -16.76
N LEU A 35 1.91 2.03 -17.31
CA LEU A 35 1.48 0.69 -16.91
C LEU A 35 2.28 0.24 -15.69
N SER A 36 1.57 -0.06 -14.59
CA SER A 36 2.17 -0.63 -13.39
C SER A 36 2.76 -2.03 -13.69
N PRO A 37 3.92 -2.40 -13.10
CA PRO A 37 4.51 -3.74 -13.24
C PRO A 37 3.51 -4.87 -12.92
N ALA A 38 2.59 -4.65 -11.98
CA ALA A 38 1.54 -5.59 -11.61
C ALA A 38 0.57 -5.91 -12.77
N ARG A 39 0.24 -4.94 -13.63
CA ARG A 39 -0.59 -5.15 -14.83
C ARG A 39 0.16 -5.89 -15.93
N ALA A 40 1.46 -5.64 -16.08
CA ALA A 40 2.32 -6.33 -17.04
C ALA A 40 2.56 -7.81 -16.65
N THR A 41 2.73 -8.12 -15.35
CA THR A 41 2.88 -9.51 -14.90
C THR A 41 1.56 -10.27 -14.87
N SER A 42 0.44 -9.62 -14.51
CA SER A 42 -0.88 -10.26 -14.60
C SER A 42 -1.23 -10.64 -16.06
N SER A 43 -0.84 -9.81 -17.03
CA SER A 43 -1.01 -10.13 -18.47
C SER A 43 -0.02 -11.17 -19.01
N LEU A 44 1.21 -11.26 -18.45
CA LEU A 44 2.18 -12.31 -18.76
C LEU A 44 1.82 -13.68 -18.16
N ALA A 45 1.11 -13.74 -17.03
CA ALA A 45 0.58 -14.98 -16.46
C ALA A 45 -0.70 -15.44 -17.17
N CYS A 46 -1.54 -14.51 -17.65
CA CYS A 46 -2.85 -14.81 -18.24
C CYS A 46 -2.77 -15.57 -19.58
N VAL A 47 -1.73 -15.35 -20.39
CA VAL A 47 -1.65 -15.92 -21.75
C VAL A 47 -1.08 -17.33 -21.84
N PRO A 48 0.04 -17.70 -21.16
CA PRO A 48 0.47 -19.08 -21.15
C PRO A 48 -0.67 -19.98 -20.66
N VAL A 49 -1.45 -19.53 -19.67
CA VAL A 49 -2.58 -20.29 -19.11
C VAL A 49 -3.72 -20.45 -20.13
N ALA A 50 -4.27 -19.35 -20.67
CA ALA A 50 -5.39 -19.44 -21.62
C ALA A 50 -5.00 -20.09 -22.96
N GLY A 51 -3.82 -19.76 -23.49
CA GLY A 51 -3.30 -20.36 -24.71
C GLY A 51 -3.02 -21.86 -24.54
N MET A 52 -2.48 -22.28 -23.40
CA MET A 52 -2.26 -23.70 -23.12
C MET A 52 -3.55 -24.46 -22.87
N ASN A 53 -4.52 -23.85 -22.19
CA ASN A 53 -5.83 -24.48 -22.02
C ASN A 53 -6.46 -24.76 -23.38
N HIS A 54 -6.40 -23.79 -24.31
CA HIS A 54 -6.87 -23.99 -25.67
C HIS A 54 -6.12 -25.11 -26.42
N LEU A 55 -4.79 -25.21 -26.27
CA LEU A 55 -4.02 -26.31 -26.88
C LEU A 55 -4.45 -27.65 -26.31
N ARG A 56 -4.65 -27.75 -24.99
CA ARG A 56 -5.10 -28.97 -24.33
C ARG A 56 -6.51 -29.37 -24.75
N GLU A 57 -7.45 -28.43 -24.83
CA GLU A 57 -8.83 -28.69 -25.32
C GLU A 57 -8.84 -29.28 -26.74
N ASN A 58 -7.80 -29.00 -27.53
CA ASN A 58 -7.61 -29.54 -28.88
C ASN A 58 -6.66 -30.75 -28.93
N GLY A 59 -6.22 -31.28 -27.78
CA GLY A 59 -5.31 -32.43 -27.71
C GLY A 59 -3.90 -32.15 -28.27
N VAL A 60 -3.43 -30.89 -28.20
CA VAL A 60 -2.12 -30.47 -28.74
C VAL A 60 -1.13 -30.16 -27.62
N VAL A 61 0.06 -30.75 -27.69
CA VAL A 61 1.20 -30.43 -26.81
C VAL A 61 2.22 -29.63 -27.62
N HIS A 62 2.67 -28.48 -27.10
CA HIS A 62 3.53 -27.55 -27.84
C HIS A 62 5.01 -27.95 -27.82
N ARG A 63 5.54 -28.39 -26.67
CA ARG A 63 6.89 -28.93 -26.46
C ARG A 63 8.08 -27.98 -26.66
N ASP A 64 7.83 -26.70 -26.91
CA ASP A 64 8.88 -25.67 -26.99
C ASP A 64 8.35 -24.33 -26.47
N ILE A 65 7.62 -24.38 -25.35
CA ILE A 65 7.14 -23.17 -24.69
C ILE A 65 8.36 -22.47 -24.11
N LYS A 66 8.59 -21.28 -24.61
CA LYS A 66 9.67 -20.42 -24.16
C LYS A 66 9.30 -18.99 -24.44
N PRO A 67 9.97 -18.05 -23.78
CA PRO A 67 9.82 -16.64 -24.07
C PRO A 67 9.81 -16.38 -25.59
N GLY A 68 10.83 -16.82 -26.35
CA GLY A 68 10.94 -16.59 -27.80
C GLY A 68 9.74 -17.02 -28.68
N ASN A 69 8.86 -17.90 -28.19
CA ASN A 69 7.67 -18.40 -28.89
C ASN A 69 6.36 -17.80 -28.37
N ILE A 70 6.44 -16.79 -27.52
CA ILE A 70 5.32 -15.96 -27.10
C ILE A 70 5.45 -14.63 -27.86
N MET A 71 4.41 -14.21 -28.54
CA MET A 71 4.36 -12.95 -29.27
C MET A 71 3.63 -11.91 -28.43
N ARG A 72 4.10 -10.65 -28.44
CA ARG A 72 3.42 -9.53 -27.80
C ARG A 72 2.80 -8.63 -28.87
N LEU A 73 1.50 -8.38 -28.73
CA LEU A 73 0.71 -7.43 -29.50
C LEU A 73 0.26 -6.31 -28.56
N VAL A 74 0.04 -5.12 -29.12
CA VAL A 74 -0.57 -4.01 -28.39
C VAL A 74 -2.03 -3.96 -28.84
N GLY A 75 -2.96 -4.16 -27.90
CA GLY A 75 -4.40 -4.06 -28.12
C GLY A 75 -4.84 -2.61 -28.31
N GLU A 76 -6.12 -2.44 -28.65
CA GLU A 76 -6.69 -1.14 -29.02
C GLU A 76 -6.64 -0.10 -27.88
N GLU A 77 -6.65 -0.54 -26.62
CA GLU A 77 -6.55 0.31 -25.43
C GLU A 77 -5.11 0.35 -24.86
N GLY A 78 -4.10 -0.06 -25.64
CA GLY A 78 -2.70 -0.08 -25.23
C GLY A 78 -2.31 -1.28 -24.33
N GLN A 79 -3.24 -2.19 -24.04
CA GLN A 79 -2.99 -3.41 -23.27
C GLN A 79 -2.10 -4.38 -24.05
N SER A 80 -1.22 -5.09 -23.34
CA SER A 80 -0.37 -6.11 -23.97
C SER A 80 -1.16 -7.42 -24.11
N ILE A 81 -1.36 -7.88 -25.34
CA ILE A 81 -1.96 -9.19 -25.65
C ILE A 81 -0.83 -10.12 -26.05
N TYR A 82 -0.68 -11.24 -25.36
CA TYR A 82 0.31 -12.24 -25.74
C TYR A 82 -0.34 -13.39 -26.53
N LYS A 83 0.41 -14.05 -27.42
CA LYS A 83 -0.05 -15.22 -28.19
C LYS A 83 1.06 -16.26 -28.35
N LEU A 84 0.72 -17.54 -28.30
CA LEU A 84 1.66 -18.64 -28.61
C LEU A 84 1.87 -18.75 -30.12
N THR A 85 3.09 -19.11 -30.54
CA THR A 85 3.47 -19.32 -31.93
C THR A 85 4.55 -20.40 -32.04
N ASP A 86 4.93 -20.75 -33.27
CA ASP A 86 5.99 -21.73 -33.58
C ASP A 86 5.67 -23.17 -33.11
N PHE A 87 4.61 -23.73 -33.68
CA PHE A 87 4.17 -25.12 -33.48
C PHE A 87 5.03 -26.17 -34.21
N GLY A 88 6.25 -25.83 -34.65
CA GLY A 88 7.12 -26.75 -35.38
C GLY A 88 7.54 -27.98 -34.58
N ALA A 89 7.46 -27.91 -33.24
CA ALA A 89 7.72 -29.01 -32.31
C ALA A 89 6.44 -29.67 -31.76
N ALA A 90 5.26 -29.15 -32.12
CA ALA A 90 4.00 -29.55 -31.53
C ALA A 90 3.53 -30.93 -32.04
N ARG A 91 2.67 -31.59 -31.25
CA ARG A 91 2.12 -32.91 -31.58
C ARG A 91 0.73 -33.09 -30.98
N GLU A 92 -0.17 -33.75 -31.71
CA GLU A 92 -1.43 -34.25 -31.18
C GLU A 92 -1.16 -35.48 -30.29
N LEU A 93 -1.59 -35.40 -29.02
CA LEU A 93 -1.42 -36.44 -28.01
C LEU A 93 -2.63 -36.43 -27.07
N GLY A 94 -3.15 -37.61 -26.73
CA GLY A 94 -4.08 -37.76 -25.61
C GLY A 94 -3.37 -37.55 -24.26
N ASP A 95 -4.13 -37.25 -23.19
CA ASP A 95 -3.60 -36.95 -21.86
C ASP A 95 -2.72 -38.09 -21.28
N ASP A 96 -3.00 -39.35 -21.65
CA ASP A 96 -2.25 -40.55 -21.22
C ASP A 96 -1.21 -41.05 -22.26
N GLU A 97 -1.06 -40.36 -23.39
CA GLU A 97 -0.15 -40.78 -24.46
C GLU A 97 1.28 -40.27 -24.24
N HIS A 98 2.25 -41.10 -24.59
CA HIS A 98 3.66 -40.76 -24.48
C HIS A 98 4.38 -40.63 -25.83
N PHE A 99 5.45 -39.84 -25.87
CA PHE A 99 6.26 -39.64 -27.07
C PHE A 99 7.76 -39.84 -26.87
N VAL A 100 8.49 -39.92 -28.00
CA VAL A 100 9.92 -40.29 -28.11
C VAL A 100 10.74 -39.22 -28.88
N SER A 101 10.10 -38.34 -29.65
CA SER A 101 10.77 -37.34 -30.48
C SER A 101 11.32 -36.14 -29.67
N VAL A 102 12.49 -35.61 -30.06
CA VAL A 102 13.23 -34.62 -29.27
C VAL A 102 13.34 -33.28 -29.98
N TYR A 103 12.76 -32.23 -29.39
CA TYR A 103 12.81 -30.85 -29.87
C TYR A 103 12.76 -29.90 -28.65
N GLY A 104 13.36 -28.71 -28.76
CA GLY A 104 13.21 -27.62 -27.78
C GLY A 104 14.50 -26.86 -27.46
N THR A 105 14.37 -25.84 -26.61
CA THR A 105 15.46 -24.93 -26.25
C THR A 105 16.10 -25.32 -24.92
N GLU A 106 17.42 -25.57 -24.91
CA GLU A 106 18.18 -26.21 -23.81
C GLU A 106 17.79 -25.70 -22.40
N GLU A 107 17.59 -24.39 -22.23
CA GLU A 107 17.33 -23.79 -20.92
C GLU A 107 15.90 -24.00 -20.36
N TYR A 108 14.95 -24.44 -21.18
CA TYR A 108 13.52 -24.58 -20.84
C TYR A 108 13.02 -26.02 -20.89
N LEU A 109 13.89 -26.95 -21.27
CA LEU A 109 13.55 -28.36 -21.41
C LEU A 109 13.38 -29.03 -20.05
N HIS A 110 12.40 -29.93 -19.96
CA HIS A 110 12.26 -30.87 -18.86
C HIS A 110 13.54 -31.73 -18.71
N PRO A 111 14.01 -32.04 -17.49
CA PRO A 111 15.25 -32.81 -17.26
C PRO A 111 15.35 -34.11 -18.07
N ASP A 112 14.27 -34.90 -18.13
CA ASP A 112 14.23 -36.13 -18.95
C ASP A 112 14.44 -35.82 -20.45
N MET A 113 13.80 -34.76 -20.96
CA MET A 113 14.01 -34.35 -22.37
C MET A 113 15.44 -33.83 -22.58
N TYR A 114 16.01 -33.13 -21.60
CA TYR A 114 17.36 -32.59 -21.65
C TYR A 114 18.41 -33.71 -21.74
N GLU A 115 18.28 -34.78 -20.95
CA GLU A 115 19.17 -35.95 -20.98
C GLU A 115 19.29 -36.53 -22.39
N ARG A 116 18.15 -36.71 -23.06
CA ARG A 116 18.09 -37.26 -24.40
C ARG A 116 18.54 -36.26 -25.47
N ALA A 117 18.08 -35.01 -25.39
CA ALA A 117 18.32 -33.99 -26.41
C ALA A 117 19.74 -33.45 -26.42
N VAL A 118 20.25 -33.19 -25.22
CA VAL A 118 21.46 -32.40 -25.02
C VAL A 118 22.63 -33.31 -24.66
N LEU A 119 22.42 -34.27 -23.77
CA LEU A 119 23.45 -35.23 -23.37
C LEU A 119 23.53 -36.46 -24.30
N ARG A 120 22.53 -36.65 -25.19
CA ARG A 120 22.43 -37.79 -26.13
C ARG A 120 22.51 -39.15 -25.44
N LYS A 121 22.05 -39.25 -24.19
CA LYS A 121 21.99 -40.51 -23.44
C LYS A 121 20.72 -41.28 -23.82
N PRO A 122 20.79 -42.62 -23.99
CA PRO A 122 19.60 -43.43 -24.26
C PRO A 122 18.74 -43.51 -23.01
N GLN A 123 17.54 -42.94 -23.07
CA GLN A 123 16.57 -42.96 -21.95
C GLN A 123 15.38 -43.87 -22.29
N GLN A 124 14.95 -44.69 -21.33
CA GLN A 124 13.82 -45.62 -21.46
C GLN A 124 12.47 -45.02 -21.00
N LYS A 125 12.46 -43.79 -20.48
CA LYS A 125 11.24 -43.12 -19.99
C LYS A 125 10.52 -42.42 -21.13
N ALA A 126 9.20 -42.58 -21.13
CA ALA A 126 8.31 -41.97 -22.10
C ALA A 126 7.89 -40.57 -21.58
N PHE A 127 7.85 -39.57 -22.46
CA PHE A 127 7.51 -38.20 -22.08
C PHE A 127 5.98 -38.02 -22.08
N GLY A 128 5.43 -37.52 -20.98
CA GLY A 128 4.01 -37.17 -20.88
C GLY A 128 3.73 -35.70 -21.21
N VAL A 129 2.46 -35.31 -21.14
CA VAL A 129 1.98 -33.93 -21.39
C VAL A 129 2.57 -32.90 -20.40
N THR A 130 3.04 -33.34 -19.23
CA THR A 130 3.61 -32.49 -18.15
C THR A 130 4.92 -31.80 -18.52
N VAL A 131 5.57 -32.16 -19.63
CA VAL A 131 6.77 -31.47 -20.11
C VAL A 131 6.53 -29.99 -20.40
N ASP A 132 5.33 -29.63 -20.86
CA ASP A 132 4.96 -28.24 -21.13
C ASP A 132 4.79 -27.45 -19.83
N LEU A 133 4.34 -28.08 -18.74
CA LEU A 133 4.24 -27.45 -17.42
C LEU A 133 5.62 -27.04 -16.88
N TRP A 134 6.65 -27.87 -17.09
CA TRP A 134 8.02 -27.49 -16.74
C TRP A 134 8.49 -26.28 -17.54
N SER A 135 8.32 -26.30 -18.87
CA SER A 135 8.70 -25.20 -19.75
C SER A 135 7.96 -23.89 -19.41
N ILE A 136 6.69 -23.98 -19.03
CA ILE A 136 5.90 -22.86 -18.51
C ILE A 136 6.46 -22.38 -17.17
N GLY A 137 6.77 -23.28 -16.23
CA GLY A 137 7.35 -22.92 -14.94
C GLY A 137 8.66 -22.15 -15.07
N VAL A 138 9.57 -22.62 -15.95
CA VAL A 138 10.82 -21.91 -16.24
C VAL A 138 10.54 -20.53 -16.87
N THR A 139 9.55 -20.46 -17.76
CA THR A 139 9.13 -19.21 -18.42
C THR A 139 8.53 -18.21 -17.43
N LEU A 140 7.65 -18.65 -16.51
CA LEU A 140 7.04 -17.83 -15.47
C LEU A 140 8.09 -17.32 -14.48
N TYR A 141 9.02 -18.17 -14.04
CA TYR A 141 10.13 -17.74 -13.18
C TYR A 141 11.00 -16.70 -13.89
N HIS A 142 11.35 -16.93 -15.16
CA HIS A 142 12.16 -15.99 -15.94
C HIS A 142 11.43 -14.66 -16.14
N ALA A 143 10.11 -14.68 -16.36
CA ALA A 143 9.32 -13.47 -16.43
C ALA A 143 9.29 -12.71 -15.08
N ALA A 144 9.09 -13.43 -13.97
CA ALA A 144 9.01 -12.82 -12.63
C ALA A 144 10.34 -12.22 -12.15
N THR A 145 11.48 -12.79 -12.54
CA THR A 145 12.80 -12.45 -11.97
C THR A 145 13.78 -11.84 -12.97
N GLY A 146 13.53 -11.96 -14.27
CA GLY A 146 14.48 -11.61 -15.33
C GLY A 146 15.68 -12.55 -15.46
N SER A 147 15.72 -13.65 -14.69
CA SER A 147 16.79 -14.65 -14.68
C SER A 147 16.23 -16.06 -14.81
N LEU A 148 17.01 -17.01 -15.32
CA LEU A 148 16.61 -18.42 -15.33
C LEU A 148 16.60 -19.01 -13.90
N PRO A 149 15.73 -19.97 -13.59
CA PRO A 149 15.67 -20.62 -12.28
C PRO A 149 16.89 -21.51 -12.00
N PHE A 150 17.45 -22.15 -13.03
CA PHE A 150 18.57 -23.10 -12.90
C PHE A 150 19.79 -22.58 -13.66
N VAL A 151 20.86 -22.25 -12.92
CA VAL A 151 22.04 -21.59 -13.48
C VAL A 151 23.33 -22.24 -12.97
N PRO A 152 24.03 -23.05 -13.80
CA PRO A 152 25.35 -23.56 -13.44
C PRO A 152 26.41 -22.47 -13.59
N PHE A 153 27.57 -22.67 -12.94
CA PHE A 153 28.70 -21.77 -13.10
C PHE A 153 29.17 -21.76 -14.56
N GLY A 154 29.39 -20.58 -15.12
CA GLY A 154 29.72 -20.40 -16.54
C GLY A 154 28.53 -20.46 -17.51
N GLY A 155 27.32 -20.75 -17.02
CA GLY A 155 26.07 -20.69 -17.76
C GLY A 155 25.59 -22.02 -18.35
N PRO A 156 24.28 -22.15 -18.60
CA PRO A 156 23.60 -23.43 -18.87
C PRO A 156 24.11 -24.14 -20.14
N ARG A 157 24.54 -23.40 -21.15
CA ARG A 157 25.04 -23.96 -22.42
C ARG A 157 26.48 -24.47 -22.34
N ARG A 158 27.29 -23.89 -21.45
CA ARG A 158 28.70 -24.26 -21.30
C ARG A 158 28.84 -25.48 -20.40
N ASN A 159 27.99 -25.59 -19.38
CA ASN A 159 28.11 -26.61 -18.36
C ASN A 159 26.88 -27.53 -18.32
N LYS A 160 26.75 -28.34 -19.37
CA LYS A 160 25.56 -29.18 -19.64
C LYS A 160 25.33 -30.27 -18.59
N GLU A 161 26.40 -30.88 -18.09
CA GLU A 161 26.30 -31.93 -17.07
C GLU A 161 25.82 -31.36 -15.73
N ILE A 162 26.34 -30.19 -15.32
CA ILE A 162 25.88 -29.51 -14.11
C ILE A 162 24.45 -28.99 -14.29
N MET A 163 24.09 -28.51 -15.49
CA MET A 163 22.70 -28.12 -15.77
C MET A 163 21.74 -29.29 -15.55
N TYR A 164 22.04 -30.46 -16.10
CA TYR A 164 21.26 -31.67 -15.89
C TYR A 164 21.22 -32.05 -14.41
N ARG A 165 22.36 -32.04 -13.73
CA ARG A 165 22.44 -32.34 -12.30
C ARG A 165 21.59 -31.39 -11.45
N ILE A 166 21.63 -30.08 -11.73
CA ILE A 166 20.81 -29.07 -11.03
C ILE A 166 19.32 -29.32 -11.25
N THR A 167 18.90 -29.74 -12.44
CA THR A 167 17.48 -29.97 -12.69
C THR A 167 16.99 -31.30 -12.13
N THR A 168 17.84 -32.32 -12.01
CA THR A 168 17.45 -33.65 -11.50
C THR A 168 17.64 -33.84 -9.99
N GLU A 169 18.69 -33.28 -9.39
CA GLU A 169 18.97 -33.39 -7.94
C GLU A 169 18.22 -32.33 -7.12
N LYS A 170 17.34 -31.56 -7.77
CA LYS A 170 16.57 -30.49 -7.14
C LYS A 170 15.68 -31.06 -6.03
N PRO A 171 15.76 -30.52 -4.80
CA PRO A 171 14.86 -30.93 -3.73
C PRO A 171 13.41 -30.52 -4.01
N ALA A 172 12.47 -31.25 -3.42
CA ALA A 172 11.04 -30.95 -3.49
C ALA A 172 10.77 -29.53 -2.96
N GLY A 173 9.94 -28.76 -3.65
CA GLY A 173 9.60 -27.39 -3.27
C GLY A 173 10.61 -26.31 -3.68
N ALA A 174 11.86 -26.66 -4.05
CA ALA A 174 12.79 -25.66 -4.57
C ALA A 174 12.36 -25.19 -5.97
N ILE A 175 12.39 -23.87 -6.18
CA ILE A 175 11.98 -23.22 -7.43
C ILE A 175 13.16 -22.69 -8.24
N ALA A 176 14.36 -22.64 -7.64
CA ALA A 176 15.59 -22.22 -8.30
C ALA A 176 16.82 -22.92 -7.71
N GLY A 177 17.86 -23.08 -8.52
CA GLY A 177 19.14 -23.70 -8.18
C GLY A 177 20.30 -23.00 -8.88
N THR A 178 21.27 -22.48 -8.14
CA THR A 178 22.42 -21.75 -8.70
C THR A 178 23.74 -22.28 -8.20
N GLN A 179 24.73 -22.36 -9.09
CA GLN A 179 26.12 -22.62 -8.72
C GLN A 179 26.96 -21.35 -8.90
N ARG A 180 27.45 -20.75 -7.81
CA ARG A 180 28.14 -19.45 -7.84
C ARG A 180 29.60 -19.49 -8.29
N ARG A 181 30.27 -20.61 -8.07
CA ARG A 181 31.70 -20.80 -8.36
C ARG A 181 31.94 -22.16 -9.01
N GLU A 182 33.01 -22.26 -9.78
CA GLU A 182 33.41 -23.50 -10.41
C GLU A 182 33.56 -24.61 -9.36
N ASN A 183 32.95 -25.77 -9.62
CA ASN A 183 32.92 -26.93 -8.72
C ASN A 183 32.37 -26.62 -7.29
N GLY A 184 31.66 -25.51 -7.11
CA GLY A 184 30.99 -25.19 -5.85
C GLY A 184 29.70 -25.99 -5.62
N PRO A 185 29.14 -25.91 -4.40
CA PRO A 185 27.86 -26.53 -4.08
C PRO A 185 26.71 -25.88 -4.88
N LEU A 186 25.62 -26.64 -5.03
CA LEU A 186 24.37 -26.12 -5.58
C LEU A 186 23.60 -25.41 -4.45
N GLU A 187 23.26 -24.14 -4.67
CA GLU A 187 22.44 -23.36 -3.76
C GLU A 187 20.99 -23.38 -4.23
N TRP A 188 20.08 -23.87 -3.39
CA TRP A 188 18.66 -23.98 -3.69
C TRP A 188 17.88 -22.81 -3.07
N SER A 189 16.87 -22.30 -3.80
CA SER A 189 15.93 -21.30 -3.29
C SER A 189 14.49 -21.80 -3.36
N TYR A 190 13.74 -21.48 -2.33
CA TYR A 190 12.31 -21.79 -2.16
C TYR A 190 11.44 -20.53 -2.28
N THR A 191 12.08 -19.37 -2.45
CA THR A 191 11.43 -18.07 -2.59
C THR A 191 11.97 -17.34 -3.80
N LEU A 192 11.18 -16.38 -4.30
CA LEU A 192 11.63 -15.47 -5.33
C LEU A 192 12.70 -14.51 -4.75
N PRO A 193 13.70 -14.11 -5.55
CA PRO A 193 14.76 -13.23 -5.07
C PRO A 193 14.22 -11.86 -4.67
N ILE A 194 14.89 -11.15 -3.76
CA ILE A 194 14.53 -9.78 -3.34
C ILE A 194 14.50 -8.77 -4.49
N THR A 195 15.14 -9.07 -5.62
CA THR A 195 15.10 -8.26 -6.85
C THR A 195 13.83 -8.47 -7.67
N CYS A 196 12.99 -9.46 -7.32
CA CYS A 196 11.70 -9.70 -7.94
C CYS A 196 10.74 -8.54 -7.66
N GLN A 197 9.98 -8.15 -8.68
CA GLN A 197 9.10 -6.98 -8.61
C GLN A 197 7.67 -7.29 -8.19
N LEU A 198 7.34 -8.57 -8.08
CA LEU A 198 6.01 -8.98 -7.70
C LEU A 198 5.76 -8.59 -6.25
N SER A 199 4.54 -8.15 -5.96
CA SER A 199 4.13 -7.89 -4.59
C SER A 199 4.23 -9.16 -3.76
N THR A 200 4.54 -9.04 -2.46
CA THR A 200 4.63 -10.19 -1.55
C THR A 200 3.36 -11.05 -1.59
N GLY A 201 2.19 -10.41 -1.71
CA GLY A 201 0.90 -11.09 -1.85
C GLY A 201 0.76 -11.92 -3.14
N LEU A 202 1.39 -11.52 -4.25
CA LEU A 202 1.42 -12.35 -5.47
C LEU A 202 2.51 -13.42 -5.40
N GLN A 203 3.66 -13.11 -4.80
CA GLN A 203 4.74 -14.08 -4.59
C GLN A 203 4.25 -15.29 -3.78
N SER A 204 3.45 -15.05 -2.72
CA SER A 204 2.91 -16.14 -1.90
C SER A 204 1.93 -17.06 -2.64
N GLN A 205 1.33 -16.59 -3.74
CA GLN A 205 0.45 -17.38 -4.60
C GLN A 205 1.22 -18.06 -5.74
N LEU A 206 2.22 -17.39 -6.31
CA LEU A 206 3.00 -17.90 -7.45
C LEU A 206 4.03 -18.96 -7.05
N VAL A 207 4.67 -18.82 -5.88
CA VAL A 207 5.72 -19.75 -5.42
C VAL A 207 5.21 -21.19 -5.30
N PRO A 208 4.04 -21.47 -4.69
CA PRO A 208 3.45 -22.81 -4.68
C PRO A 208 3.23 -23.39 -6.08
N ILE A 209 2.74 -22.58 -7.03
CA ILE A 209 2.54 -23.03 -8.42
C ILE A 209 3.88 -23.44 -9.04
N LEU A 210 4.89 -22.58 -8.95
CA LEU A 210 6.23 -22.85 -9.48
C LEU A 210 6.83 -24.12 -8.85
N ALA A 211 6.69 -24.29 -7.54
CA ALA A 211 7.21 -25.44 -6.81
C ALA A 211 6.62 -26.77 -7.28
N ASN A 212 5.35 -26.78 -7.67
CA ASN A 212 4.65 -28.00 -8.07
C ASN A 212 4.73 -28.32 -9.58
N ILE A 213 4.94 -27.31 -10.44
CA ILE A 213 5.13 -27.53 -11.90
C ILE A 213 6.60 -27.67 -12.29
N LEU A 214 7.53 -27.15 -11.48
CA LEU A 214 8.96 -27.43 -11.57
C LEU A 214 9.30 -28.66 -10.73
N GLU A 215 8.56 -29.74 -10.88
CA GLU A 215 8.78 -31.02 -10.20
C GLU A 215 9.25 -32.08 -11.19
N VAL A 216 10.29 -32.82 -10.81
CA VAL A 216 10.96 -33.82 -11.66
C VAL A 216 10.24 -35.16 -11.55
N GLU A 217 9.75 -35.49 -10.36
CA GLU A 217 8.98 -36.71 -10.15
C GLU A 217 7.55 -36.51 -10.67
N GLN A 218 7.22 -37.14 -11.81
CA GLN A 218 5.91 -37.01 -12.45
C GLN A 218 4.73 -37.31 -11.51
N ALA A 219 4.88 -38.23 -10.55
CA ALA A 219 3.83 -38.57 -9.58
C ALA A 219 3.55 -37.46 -8.54
N LYS A 220 4.50 -36.54 -8.33
CA LYS A 220 4.36 -35.39 -7.41
C LYS A 220 4.06 -34.08 -8.16
N CYS A 221 4.26 -34.06 -9.48
CA CYS A 221 4.00 -32.91 -10.33
C CYS A 221 2.49 -32.67 -10.47
N TRP A 222 2.07 -31.40 -10.51
CA TRP A 222 0.68 -31.09 -10.81
C TRP A 222 0.29 -31.52 -12.22
N GLY A 223 -0.96 -31.97 -12.36
CA GLY A 223 -1.62 -32.09 -13.65
C GLY A 223 -2.11 -30.73 -14.16
N PHE A 224 -2.52 -30.69 -15.43
CA PHE A 224 -3.04 -29.48 -16.07
C PHE A 224 -4.31 -28.94 -15.40
N ASP A 225 -5.24 -29.80 -14.96
CA ASP A 225 -6.49 -29.36 -14.33
C ASP A 225 -6.23 -28.57 -13.05
N GLN A 226 -5.33 -29.08 -12.20
CA GLN A 226 -4.92 -28.37 -10.98
C GLN A 226 -4.19 -27.08 -11.30
N PHE A 227 -3.24 -27.10 -12.26
CA PHE A 227 -2.55 -25.89 -12.70
C PHE A 227 -3.53 -24.82 -13.22
N PHE A 228 -4.50 -25.19 -14.05
CA PHE A 228 -5.50 -24.26 -14.57
C PHE A 228 -6.44 -23.75 -13.48
N ALA A 229 -6.88 -24.59 -12.55
CA ALA A 229 -7.73 -24.17 -11.44
C ALA A 229 -7.01 -23.12 -10.56
N GLU A 230 -5.77 -23.40 -10.15
CA GLU A 230 -4.99 -22.54 -9.26
C GLU A 230 -4.59 -21.23 -9.94
N THR A 231 -4.19 -21.27 -11.22
CA THR A 231 -3.89 -20.04 -11.96
C THR A 231 -5.14 -19.21 -12.26
N SER A 232 -6.28 -19.84 -12.60
CA SER A 232 -7.54 -19.12 -12.82
C SER A 232 -8.05 -18.46 -11.55
N ASP A 233 -7.90 -19.12 -10.39
CA ASP A 233 -8.25 -18.54 -9.09
C ASP A 233 -7.49 -17.23 -8.85
N ILE A 234 -6.17 -17.21 -9.07
CA ILE A 234 -5.36 -16.00 -8.92
C ILE A 234 -5.83 -14.88 -9.86
N LEU A 235 -6.12 -15.22 -11.12
CA LEU A 235 -6.52 -14.26 -12.15
C LEU A 235 -7.91 -13.64 -11.90
N GLN A 236 -8.79 -14.32 -11.18
CA GLN A 236 -10.13 -13.84 -10.84
C GLN A 236 -10.17 -12.92 -9.61
N ARG A 237 -9.08 -12.84 -8.84
CA ARG A 237 -9.00 -11.99 -7.65
C ARG A 237 -8.85 -10.51 -8.02
N VAL A 238 -9.52 -9.65 -7.25
CA VAL A 238 -9.31 -8.20 -7.28
C VAL A 238 -8.16 -7.83 -6.35
N ILE A 239 -7.46 -6.73 -6.70
CA ILE A 239 -6.34 -6.22 -5.91
C ILE A 239 -6.84 -5.04 -5.08
N VAL A 240 -6.68 -5.14 -3.75
CA VAL A 240 -6.87 -4.04 -2.81
C VAL A 240 -5.50 -3.58 -2.31
N HIS A 241 -5.21 -2.29 -2.47
CA HIS A 241 -3.95 -1.68 -2.05
C HIS A 241 -4.07 -1.19 -0.62
N VAL A 242 -3.20 -1.68 0.27
CA VAL A 242 -3.22 -1.36 1.70
C VAL A 242 -1.86 -0.84 2.12
N PHE A 243 -1.76 0.41 2.56
CA PHE A 243 -0.54 0.97 3.10
C PHE A 243 -0.52 0.84 4.62
N SER A 244 0.36 -0.01 5.15
CA SER A 244 0.59 -0.14 6.59
C SER A 244 1.38 1.06 7.09
N LEU A 245 0.71 2.00 7.76
CA LEU A 245 1.35 3.20 8.28
C LEU A 245 2.41 2.90 9.35
N PRO A 246 2.19 1.96 10.31
CA PRO A 246 3.22 1.61 11.29
C PRO A 246 4.48 0.99 10.66
N GLN A 247 4.30 0.13 9.65
CA GLN A 247 5.43 -0.56 9.01
C GLN A 247 6.07 0.24 7.88
N ALA A 248 5.39 1.27 7.37
CA ALA A 248 5.74 2.05 6.18
C ALA A 248 5.88 1.19 4.91
N ILE A 249 4.95 0.25 4.70
CA ILE A 249 4.96 -0.69 3.58
C ILE A 249 3.61 -0.68 2.85
N LEU A 250 3.66 -0.65 1.52
CA LEU A 250 2.48 -0.83 0.65
C LEU A 250 2.29 -2.33 0.33
N HIS A 251 1.15 -2.86 0.72
CA HIS A 251 0.72 -4.23 0.48
C HIS A 251 -0.29 -4.30 -0.66
N HIS A 252 -0.23 -5.40 -1.42
CA HIS A 252 -1.21 -5.74 -2.44
C HIS A 252 -1.94 -6.99 -1.96
N VAL A 253 -3.23 -6.84 -1.66
CA VAL A 253 -4.05 -7.91 -1.11
C VAL A 253 -4.96 -8.43 -2.22
N TYR A 254 -4.84 -9.71 -2.53
CA TYR A 254 -5.60 -10.37 -3.59
C TYR A 254 -6.77 -11.13 -2.97
N VAL A 255 -7.98 -10.70 -3.26
CA VAL A 255 -9.23 -11.24 -2.69
C VAL A 255 -10.27 -11.39 -3.79
N HIS A 256 -11.16 -12.39 -3.71
CA HIS A 256 -12.28 -12.46 -4.65
C HIS A 256 -13.35 -11.43 -4.29
N ALA A 257 -14.00 -10.85 -5.30
CA ALA A 257 -15.06 -9.86 -5.07
C ALA A 257 -16.22 -10.40 -4.22
N HIS A 258 -16.52 -11.70 -4.35
CA HIS A 258 -17.55 -12.42 -3.61
C HIS A 258 -17.11 -12.91 -2.21
N ASN A 259 -15.83 -12.77 -1.84
CA ASN A 259 -15.40 -13.10 -0.48
C ASN A 259 -15.95 -12.09 0.52
N THR A 260 -16.07 -12.49 1.78
CA THR A 260 -16.41 -11.55 2.85
C THR A 260 -15.23 -10.65 3.20
N ILE A 261 -15.51 -9.47 3.73
CA ILE A 261 -14.50 -8.56 4.26
C ILE A 261 -13.67 -9.24 5.36
N ALA A 262 -14.24 -10.15 6.15
CA ALA A 262 -13.48 -10.95 7.12
C ALA A 262 -12.28 -11.70 6.48
N ILE A 263 -12.45 -12.27 5.29
CA ILE A 263 -11.37 -12.93 4.54
C ILE A 263 -10.31 -11.91 4.11
N PHE A 264 -10.73 -10.71 3.71
CA PHE A 264 -9.80 -9.62 3.39
C PHE A 264 -8.98 -9.20 4.62
N LEU A 265 -9.61 -9.01 5.78
CA LEU A 265 -8.92 -8.63 7.03
C LEU A 265 -7.90 -9.69 7.45
N GLU A 266 -8.23 -10.97 7.27
CA GLU A 266 -7.31 -12.08 7.51
C GLU A 266 -6.15 -12.11 6.49
N ALA A 267 -6.41 -11.79 5.22
CA ALA A 267 -5.37 -11.66 4.22
C ALA A 267 -4.42 -10.48 4.52
N VAL A 268 -4.93 -9.38 5.08
CA VAL A 268 -4.12 -8.28 5.60
C VAL A 268 -3.28 -8.72 6.80
N TYR A 269 -3.87 -9.48 7.73
CA TYR A 269 -3.15 -10.03 8.88
C TYR A 269 -1.95 -10.88 8.44
N LYS A 270 -2.12 -11.78 7.45
CA LYS A 270 -1.03 -12.61 6.93
C LYS A 270 0.16 -11.83 6.38
N GLN A 271 -0.07 -10.61 5.87
CA GLN A 271 1.00 -9.76 5.33
C GLN A 271 1.57 -8.76 6.33
N THR A 272 0.76 -8.30 7.29
CA THR A 272 1.11 -7.20 8.21
C THR A 272 1.35 -7.66 9.64
N ASN A 273 0.90 -8.85 10.02
CA ASN A 273 0.82 -9.35 11.39
C ASN A 273 -0.05 -8.48 12.33
N VAL A 274 -0.93 -7.63 11.79
CA VAL A 274 -1.91 -6.85 12.57
C VAL A 274 -3.24 -7.62 12.64
N ALA A 275 -3.62 -8.10 13.82
CA ALA A 275 -4.86 -8.86 13.99
C ALA A 275 -6.10 -8.04 13.59
N PRO A 276 -7.16 -8.65 13.01
CA PRO A 276 -8.34 -7.93 12.51
C PRO A 276 -8.95 -6.91 13.47
N GLN A 277 -9.04 -7.24 14.77
CA GLN A 277 -9.57 -6.35 15.81
C GLN A 277 -8.75 -5.07 16.06
N HIS A 278 -7.51 -5.01 15.57
CA HIS A 278 -6.60 -3.87 15.69
C HIS A 278 -6.39 -3.15 14.35
N GLN A 279 -7.13 -3.53 13.29
CA GLN A 279 -7.01 -2.91 11.98
C GLN A 279 -7.97 -1.72 11.88
N GLU A 280 -7.42 -0.51 11.83
CA GLU A 280 -8.18 0.71 11.55
C GLU A 280 -7.80 1.25 10.18
N TYR A 281 -8.79 1.54 9.34
CA TYR A 281 -8.55 1.98 7.97
C TYR A 281 -8.98 3.43 7.75
N LEU A 282 -8.15 4.16 7.01
CA LEU A 282 -8.51 5.44 6.41
C LEU A 282 -8.51 5.32 4.89
N PHE A 283 -9.44 6.01 4.24
CA PHE A 283 -9.45 6.22 2.80
C PHE A 283 -9.67 7.71 2.52
N GLU A 284 -8.76 8.31 1.76
CA GLU A 284 -8.84 9.74 1.39
C GLU A 284 -9.14 10.67 2.57
N GLY A 285 -8.49 10.43 3.72
CA GLY A 285 -8.63 11.23 4.93
C GLY A 285 -9.81 10.87 5.84
N HIS A 286 -10.68 9.95 5.43
CA HIS A 286 -11.88 9.58 6.17
C HIS A 286 -11.75 8.18 6.79
N LEU A 287 -12.39 7.97 7.93
CA LEU A 287 -12.48 6.65 8.56
C LEU A 287 -13.29 5.70 7.66
N CYS A 288 -12.69 4.57 7.31
CA CYS A 288 -13.30 3.53 6.49
C CYS A 288 -13.62 2.33 7.39
N VAL A 289 -14.89 2.21 7.79
CA VAL A 289 -15.35 1.07 8.59
C VAL A 289 -15.64 -0.10 7.66
N LEU A 290 -14.90 -1.20 7.86
CA LEU A 290 -15.02 -2.41 7.04
C LEU A 290 -15.82 -3.47 7.81
N GLU A 291 -17.11 -3.58 7.49
CA GLU A 291 -18.03 -4.54 8.12
C GLU A 291 -17.71 -5.99 7.72
N PRO A 292 -17.30 -6.89 8.64
CA PRO A 292 -16.76 -8.20 8.29
C PRO A 292 -17.69 -9.11 7.47
N ASN A 293 -19.00 -8.93 7.62
CA ASN A 293 -20.03 -9.75 6.97
C ASN A 293 -20.38 -9.29 5.54
N LEU A 294 -19.93 -8.11 5.11
CA LEU A 294 -20.17 -7.62 3.76
C LEU A 294 -19.22 -8.26 2.76
N SER A 295 -19.63 -8.29 1.49
CA SER A 295 -18.79 -8.76 0.38
C SER A 295 -17.66 -7.77 0.09
N ALA A 296 -16.49 -8.27 -0.28
CA ALA A 296 -15.28 -7.49 -0.60
C ALA A 296 -15.46 -6.55 -1.80
N GLN A 297 -16.45 -6.80 -2.67
CA GLN A 297 -16.85 -5.87 -3.74
C GLN A 297 -17.27 -4.48 -3.22
N HIS A 298 -17.69 -4.37 -1.95
CA HIS A 298 -18.06 -3.09 -1.33
C HIS A 298 -16.85 -2.34 -0.76
N ILE A 299 -15.65 -2.94 -0.80
CA ILE A 299 -14.42 -2.22 -0.50
C ILE A 299 -14.21 -1.18 -1.60
N VAL A 300 -13.89 0.05 -1.17
CA VAL A 300 -13.60 1.16 -2.09
C VAL A 300 -12.50 0.78 -3.09
N HIS A 301 -12.63 1.27 -4.32
CA HIS A 301 -11.60 1.06 -5.33
C HIS A 301 -10.31 1.78 -4.92
N THR A 302 -9.19 1.05 -4.89
CA THR A 302 -7.89 1.56 -4.43
C THR A 302 -6.84 1.48 -5.53
N THR A 303 -5.83 2.34 -5.43
CA THR A 303 -4.63 2.29 -6.27
C THR A 303 -3.38 2.36 -5.42
N ALA A 304 -2.20 2.12 -6.00
CA ALA A 304 -0.94 2.29 -5.28
C ALA A 304 -0.70 3.73 -4.79
N SER A 305 -1.29 4.73 -5.45
CA SER A 305 -1.20 6.15 -5.07
C SER A 305 -2.35 6.61 -4.16
N SER A 306 -3.47 5.89 -4.13
CA SER A 306 -4.58 6.08 -3.19
C SER A 306 -4.97 4.74 -2.55
N PRO A 307 -4.14 4.22 -1.62
CA PRO A 307 -4.42 2.97 -0.91
C PRO A 307 -5.33 3.19 0.30
N LEU A 308 -5.88 2.10 0.84
CA LEU A 308 -6.38 2.09 2.21
C LEU A 308 -5.20 2.23 3.17
N THR A 309 -5.20 3.27 4.00
CA THR A 309 -4.16 3.47 5.02
C THR A 309 -4.54 2.69 6.26
N LEU A 310 -3.79 1.63 6.55
CA LEU A 310 -3.95 0.80 7.75
C LEU A 310 -3.16 1.41 8.92
N PHE A 311 -3.83 1.55 10.04
CA PHE A 311 -3.26 1.89 11.33
C PHE A 311 -3.49 0.74 12.32
N SER A 312 -2.53 0.54 13.22
CA SER A 312 -2.57 -0.48 14.28
C SER A 312 -2.23 0.16 15.61
N MET A 313 -2.79 -0.36 16.70
CA MET A 313 -2.46 0.09 18.06
C MET A 313 -1.07 -0.37 18.53
N ALA A 314 -0.43 -1.31 17.83
CA ALA A 314 0.90 -1.79 18.17
C ALA A 314 1.98 -0.80 17.72
N SER A 315 2.78 -0.32 18.66
CA SER A 315 3.98 0.47 18.36
C SER A 315 5.06 -0.46 17.82
N GLU A 316 5.35 -0.35 16.53
CA GLU A 316 6.40 -1.09 15.84
C GLU A 316 7.45 -0.13 15.29
N THR A 317 8.70 -0.59 15.21
CA THR A 317 9.72 0.13 14.43
C THR A 317 9.39 -0.01 12.94
N PRO A 318 9.35 1.08 12.18
CA PRO A 318 8.97 1.01 10.78
C PRO A 318 10.03 0.22 10.00
N LYS A 319 9.58 -0.79 9.26
CA LYS A 319 10.44 -1.69 8.47
C LYS A 319 10.89 -1.02 7.18
N GLY A 320 9.98 -0.27 6.55
CA GLY A 320 10.20 0.35 5.25
C GLY A 320 10.33 -0.66 4.10
N LEU A 321 10.61 -0.14 2.90
CA LEU A 321 10.78 -0.95 1.70
C LEU A 321 12.10 -1.71 1.74
N ALA A 322 12.03 -3.04 1.70
CA ALA A 322 13.21 -3.89 1.52
C ALA A 322 13.62 -3.94 0.03
N PHE A 323 14.90 -3.67 -0.26
CA PHE A 323 15.45 -3.77 -1.61
C PHE A 323 16.93 -4.12 -1.59
N ARG A 324 17.43 -4.67 -2.70
CA ARG A 324 18.87 -4.85 -2.95
C ARG A 324 19.43 -3.65 -3.69
N ASP A 325 20.51 -3.09 -3.16
CA ASP A 325 21.19 -1.96 -3.75
C ASP A 325 21.73 -2.30 -5.16
N PRO A 326 21.25 -1.61 -6.22
CA PRO A 326 21.72 -1.83 -7.58
C PRO A 326 23.21 -1.56 -7.78
N ALA A 327 23.84 -0.75 -6.93
CA ALA A 327 25.25 -0.39 -7.06
C ALA A 327 26.22 -1.55 -6.78
N LEU A 328 25.77 -2.58 -6.05
CA LEU A 328 26.61 -3.71 -5.62
C LEU A 328 27.02 -4.65 -6.76
N ASP A 329 26.19 -4.79 -7.78
CA ASP A 329 26.33 -5.84 -8.82
C ASP A 329 26.64 -5.29 -10.21
N ILE A 330 27.19 -4.07 -10.30
CA ILE A 330 27.40 -3.41 -11.58
C ILE A 330 28.62 -3.95 -12.32
N PRO A 331 28.44 -4.46 -13.56
CA PRO A 331 29.56 -4.93 -14.34
C PRO A 331 30.43 -3.77 -14.80
N LYS A 332 31.74 -4.00 -14.89
CA LYS A 332 32.73 -2.99 -15.31
C LYS A 332 33.19 -3.26 -16.72
N PHE A 333 33.33 -2.21 -17.52
CA PHE A 333 33.93 -2.32 -18.84
C PHE A 333 35.41 -2.72 -18.73
N VAL A 334 35.80 -3.67 -19.59
CA VAL A 334 37.22 -4.01 -19.80
C VAL A 334 37.84 -2.93 -20.70
N PRO A 335 39.09 -2.50 -20.48
CA PRO A 335 39.72 -1.46 -21.32
C PRO A 335 39.81 -1.84 -22.81
N LYS A 336 40.03 -3.13 -23.11
CA LYS A 336 40.05 -3.66 -24.47
C LYS A 336 38.67 -3.51 -25.12
N VAL A 337 38.64 -3.12 -26.40
CA VAL A 337 37.39 -3.08 -27.18
C VAL A 337 37.02 -4.51 -27.58
N ASP A 338 35.83 -4.92 -27.16
CA ASP A 338 35.17 -6.15 -27.56
C ASP A 338 33.69 -5.81 -27.72
N LEU A 339 33.23 -5.71 -28.96
CA LEU A 339 31.89 -5.17 -29.26
C LEU A 339 30.77 -5.99 -28.61
N GLN A 340 30.95 -7.30 -28.49
CA GLN A 340 29.96 -8.19 -27.91
C GLN A 340 29.99 -8.15 -26.37
N ALA A 341 31.18 -8.15 -25.77
CA ALA A 341 31.34 -8.02 -24.33
C ALA A 341 30.95 -6.62 -23.83
N ASP A 342 31.28 -5.57 -24.58
CA ASP A 342 30.90 -4.18 -24.29
C ASP A 342 29.38 -4.00 -24.36
N TYR A 343 28.72 -4.55 -25.38
CA TYR A 343 27.25 -4.58 -25.45
C TYR A 343 26.62 -5.29 -24.25
N ASN A 344 27.13 -6.46 -23.87
CA ASN A 344 26.63 -7.23 -22.73
C ASN A 344 26.85 -6.48 -21.40
N THR A 345 28.01 -5.84 -21.24
CA THR A 345 28.33 -5.01 -20.07
C THR A 345 27.39 -3.82 -20.00
N ALA A 346 27.24 -3.07 -21.09
CA ALA A 346 26.31 -1.94 -21.17
C ALA A 346 24.87 -2.35 -20.86
N LYS A 347 24.42 -3.52 -21.34
CA LYS A 347 23.10 -4.08 -21.00
C LYS A 347 22.95 -4.29 -19.48
N GLY A 348 23.95 -4.87 -18.83
CA GLY A 348 23.93 -5.10 -17.38
C GLY A 348 23.93 -3.81 -16.57
N VAL A 349 24.81 -2.86 -16.90
CA VAL A 349 24.85 -1.55 -16.24
C VAL A 349 23.54 -0.80 -16.45
N LEU A 350 23.00 -0.77 -17.68
CA LEU A 350 21.72 -0.12 -17.97
C LEU A 350 20.55 -0.75 -17.18
N GLY A 351 20.55 -2.08 -17.04
CA GLY A 351 19.58 -2.80 -16.21
C GLY A 351 19.60 -2.35 -14.75
N ALA A 352 20.79 -2.24 -14.16
CA ALA A 352 20.98 -1.72 -12.80
C ALA A 352 20.53 -0.26 -12.67
N SER A 353 20.81 0.59 -13.67
CA SER A 353 20.36 1.99 -13.68
C SER A 353 18.84 2.12 -13.76
N TYR A 354 18.15 1.31 -14.57
CA TYR A 354 16.68 1.27 -14.57
C TYR A 354 16.11 0.74 -13.26
N GLN A 355 16.80 -0.21 -12.60
CA GLN A 355 16.43 -0.66 -11.26
C GLN A 355 16.54 0.48 -10.24
N ALA A 356 17.61 1.25 -10.26
CA ALA A 356 17.77 2.43 -9.41
C ALA A 356 16.65 3.46 -9.63
N LEU A 357 16.29 3.77 -10.88
CA LEU A 357 15.17 4.67 -11.17
C LEU A 357 13.83 4.17 -10.60
N ARG A 358 13.53 2.88 -10.75
CA ARG A 358 12.29 2.31 -10.20
C ARG A 358 12.27 2.36 -8.69
N LEU A 359 13.38 1.99 -8.04
CA LEU A 359 13.52 2.07 -6.60
C LEU A 359 13.39 3.51 -6.12
N ALA A 360 14.03 4.48 -6.78
CA ALA A 360 13.89 5.91 -6.48
C ALA A 360 12.42 6.34 -6.46
N ARG A 361 11.64 5.96 -7.49
CA ARG A 361 10.19 6.22 -7.55
C ARG A 361 9.43 5.55 -6.41
N SER A 362 9.71 4.28 -6.11
CA SER A 362 9.06 3.55 -5.01
C SER A 362 9.39 4.13 -3.64
N LEU A 363 10.63 4.53 -3.41
CA LEU A 363 11.07 5.17 -2.17
C LEU A 363 10.39 6.53 -1.99
N LEU A 364 10.32 7.35 -3.05
CA LEU A 364 9.62 8.63 -3.03
C LEU A 364 8.12 8.45 -2.75
N ALA A 365 7.45 7.53 -3.45
CA ALA A 365 6.05 7.21 -3.21
C ALA A 365 5.80 6.73 -1.77
N GLY A 366 6.72 5.93 -1.22
CA GLY A 366 6.68 5.52 0.18
C GLY A 366 6.76 6.71 1.15
N GLN A 367 7.61 7.71 0.88
CA GLN A 367 7.68 8.93 1.69
C GLN A 367 6.38 9.73 1.63
N GLU A 368 5.80 9.87 0.45
CA GLU A 368 4.54 10.58 0.27
C GLU A 368 3.41 9.90 1.05
N LEU A 369 3.30 8.56 0.97
CA LEU A 369 2.30 7.79 1.71
C LEU A 369 2.50 7.88 3.23
N MET A 370 3.75 7.84 3.72
CA MET A 370 4.06 8.05 5.15
C MET A 370 3.58 9.42 5.63
N LEU A 371 3.94 10.50 4.92
CA LEU A 371 3.57 11.86 5.28
C LEU A 371 2.06 12.07 5.21
N ARG A 372 1.43 11.60 4.13
CA ARG A 372 -0.03 11.71 3.94
C ARG A 372 -0.80 10.97 5.02
N GLY A 373 -0.41 9.73 5.33
CA GLY A 373 -1.05 8.93 6.37
C GLY A 373 -0.92 9.57 7.76
N LEU A 374 0.29 10.04 8.12
CA LEU A 374 0.48 10.76 9.39
C LEU A 374 -0.33 12.06 9.46
N HIS A 375 -0.41 12.81 8.36
CA HIS A 375 -1.20 14.03 8.31
C HIS A 375 -2.68 13.73 8.57
N TRP A 376 -3.27 12.75 7.87
CA TRP A 376 -4.65 12.35 8.10
C TRP A 376 -4.92 11.92 9.55
N PHE A 377 -4.04 11.10 10.14
CA PHE A 377 -4.20 10.72 11.54
C PHE A 377 -4.05 11.89 12.50
N THR A 378 -3.13 12.82 12.22
CA THR A 378 -2.95 14.03 13.02
C THR A 378 -4.22 14.89 12.98
N GLU A 379 -4.84 15.08 11.81
CA GLU A 379 -6.09 15.82 11.67
C GLU A 379 -7.26 15.15 12.43
N ILE A 380 -7.36 13.82 12.39
CA ILE A 380 -8.36 13.07 13.18
C ILE A 380 -8.14 13.27 14.69
N LEU A 381 -6.90 13.23 15.15
CA LEU A 381 -6.59 13.48 16.56
C LEU A 381 -6.87 14.93 16.95
N GLN A 382 -6.57 15.90 16.09
CA GLN A 382 -6.93 17.31 16.33
C GLN A 382 -8.44 17.52 16.39
N ALA A 383 -9.21 16.87 15.51
CA ALA A 383 -10.67 16.87 15.58
C ALA A 383 -11.19 16.25 16.89
N THR A 384 -10.54 15.18 17.35
CA THR A 384 -10.85 14.52 18.64
C THR A 384 -10.54 15.45 19.82
N CYS A 385 -9.41 16.16 19.81
CA CYS A 385 -9.08 17.18 20.80
C CYS A 385 -10.17 18.27 20.85
N ARG A 386 -10.54 18.83 19.69
CA ARG A 386 -11.56 19.88 19.59
C ARG A 386 -12.88 19.45 20.22
N ARG A 387 -13.40 18.27 19.83
CA ARG A 387 -14.65 17.72 20.38
C ARG A 387 -14.57 17.46 21.89
N THR A 388 -13.47 16.85 22.35
CA THR A 388 -13.31 16.53 23.79
C THR A 388 -13.19 17.81 24.63
N LEU A 389 -12.48 18.82 24.12
CA LEU A 389 -12.33 20.12 24.77
C LEU A 389 -13.66 20.86 24.86
N GLU A 390 -14.46 20.83 23.79
CA GLU A 390 -15.80 21.40 23.76
C GLU A 390 -16.71 20.76 24.83
N VAL A 391 -16.78 19.43 24.87
CA VAL A 391 -17.52 18.69 25.91
C VAL A 391 -17.04 19.05 27.32
N THR A 392 -15.72 19.15 27.52
CA THR A 392 -15.12 19.50 28.81
C THR A 392 -15.48 20.92 29.23
N ARG A 393 -15.42 21.89 28.30
CA ARG A 393 -15.78 23.29 28.56
C ARG A 393 -17.26 23.46 28.85
N MET A 394 -18.13 22.77 28.11
CA MET A 394 -19.57 22.77 28.38
C MET A 394 -19.89 22.22 29.77
N ALA A 395 -19.22 21.15 30.19
CA ALA A 395 -19.38 20.61 31.54
C ALA A 395 -18.89 21.57 32.63
N LEU A 396 -17.76 22.25 32.41
CA LEU A 396 -17.25 23.27 33.34
C LEU A 396 -18.21 24.45 33.49
N LEU A 397 -18.79 24.94 32.38
CA LEU A 397 -19.79 26.00 32.41
C LEU A 397 -21.03 25.57 33.21
N PHE A 398 -21.52 24.35 32.98
CA PHE A 398 -22.67 23.79 33.69
C PHE A 398 -22.41 23.60 35.20
N LEU A 399 -21.20 23.20 35.58
CA LEU A 399 -20.80 23.12 36.99
C LEU A 399 -20.70 24.50 37.64
N SER A 400 -20.20 25.50 36.90
CA SER A 400 -20.06 26.87 37.41
C SER A 400 -21.40 27.54 37.73
N SER A 401 -22.43 27.30 36.91
CA SER A 401 -23.79 27.84 37.18
C SER A 401 -24.42 27.20 38.42
N SER A 402 -24.17 25.91 38.64
CA SER A 402 -24.68 25.12 39.77
C SER A 402 -24.01 25.48 41.10
N LEU A 403 -22.74 25.90 41.05
CA LEU A 403 -21.99 26.39 42.20
C LEU A 403 -22.33 27.86 42.53
N GLY A 404 -22.78 28.65 41.56
CA GLY A 404 -23.13 30.07 41.73
C GLY A 404 -24.45 30.35 42.47
N THR A 405 -25.27 29.33 42.75
CA THR A 405 -26.57 29.48 43.45
C THR A 405 -26.38 29.60 44.97
N GLU A 406 -25.65 30.63 45.44
CA GLU A 406 -25.33 30.85 46.87
C GLU A 406 -26.40 31.66 47.65
N ARG A 407 -27.59 31.91 47.10
CA ARG A 407 -28.61 32.70 47.82
C ARG A 407 -29.46 31.87 48.77
N PHE A 408 -28.87 31.41 49.87
CA PHE A 408 -29.61 31.30 51.15
C PHE A 408 -29.11 32.40 52.08
N GLY A 409 -29.66 33.59 51.88
CA GLY A 409 -29.57 34.65 52.88
C GLY A 409 -30.32 34.20 54.13
N SER A 410 -29.65 34.31 55.28
CA SER A 410 -30.18 34.16 56.64
C SER A 410 -31.71 34.38 56.73
N VAL A 411 -32.47 33.29 56.81
CA VAL A 411 -33.87 33.32 57.26
C VAL A 411 -33.99 32.31 58.40
N ALA A 412 -34.49 32.79 59.52
CA ALA A 412 -34.67 32.05 60.76
C ALA A 412 -35.72 30.95 60.58
N GLY A 413 -35.25 29.71 60.50
CA GLY A 413 -36.02 28.47 60.49
C GLY A 413 -35.02 27.36 60.22
N VAL A 414 -34.64 26.59 61.26
CA VAL A 414 -33.52 25.63 61.20
C VAL A 414 -33.86 24.55 60.16
N PRO A 415 -33.16 24.48 59.01
CA PRO A 415 -33.28 23.32 58.15
C PRO A 415 -32.71 22.12 58.90
N GLU A 416 -33.23 20.91 58.67
CA GLU A 416 -32.63 19.69 59.24
C GLU A 416 -31.12 19.69 58.96
N LEU A 417 -30.31 19.77 60.02
CA LEU A 417 -28.84 19.94 59.96
C LEU A 417 -28.18 18.92 59.00
N GLN A 418 -28.80 17.75 58.88
CA GLN A 418 -28.37 16.65 58.03
C GLN A 418 -28.51 16.93 56.52
N GLU A 419 -29.55 17.66 56.08
CA GLU A 419 -29.73 18.04 54.67
C GLU A 419 -28.77 19.15 54.26
N LEU A 420 -28.48 20.10 55.17
CA LEU A 420 -27.43 21.12 54.94
C LEU A 420 -26.04 20.49 54.83
N MET A 421 -25.73 19.48 55.64
CA MET A 421 -24.48 18.71 55.53
C MET A 421 -24.38 17.99 54.17
N ARG A 422 -25.46 17.36 53.70
CA ARG A 422 -25.50 16.71 52.38
C ARG A 422 -25.33 17.70 51.23
N VAL A 423 -25.92 18.89 51.31
CA VAL A 423 -25.73 19.96 50.31
C VAL A 423 -24.27 20.42 50.29
N ALA A 424 -23.64 20.59 51.46
CA ALA A 424 -22.22 20.97 51.54
C ALA A 424 -21.31 19.88 50.94
N GLU A 425 -21.59 18.61 51.20
CA GLU A 425 -20.86 17.46 50.65
C GLU A 425 -21.00 17.37 49.12
N LEU A 426 -22.23 17.48 48.59
CA LEU A 426 -22.49 17.50 47.15
C LEU A 426 -21.81 18.68 46.46
N ARG A 427 -21.85 19.88 47.05
CA ARG A 427 -21.12 21.05 46.53
C ARG A 427 -19.62 20.86 46.55
N ALA A 428 -19.07 20.28 47.62
CA ALA A 428 -17.64 19.94 47.69
C ALA A 428 -17.27 18.95 46.57
N LYS A 429 -18.08 17.92 46.37
CA LYS A 429 -17.91 16.94 45.29
C LYS A 429 -17.94 17.59 43.90
N LEU A 430 -18.92 18.46 43.62
CA LEU A 430 -19.00 19.20 42.36
C LEU A 430 -17.76 20.11 42.12
N ARG A 431 -17.22 20.75 43.17
CA ARG A 431 -15.95 21.51 43.06
C ARG A 431 -14.78 20.61 42.68
N THR A 432 -14.63 19.45 43.33
CA THR A 432 -13.55 18.51 42.99
C THR A 432 -13.64 18.01 41.55
N LEU A 433 -14.85 17.75 41.05
CA LEU A 433 -15.06 17.35 39.65
C LEU A 433 -14.71 18.51 38.68
N ALA A 434 -15.04 19.74 39.02
CA ALA A 434 -14.67 20.92 38.22
C ALA A 434 -13.15 21.10 38.14
N GLU A 435 -12.42 20.87 39.24
CA GLU A 435 -10.94 20.91 39.25
C GLU A 435 -10.34 19.84 38.32
N VAL A 436 -10.87 18.61 38.36
CA VAL A 436 -10.45 17.52 37.47
C VAL A 436 -10.70 17.87 36.01
N LEU A 437 -11.89 18.36 35.67
CA LEU A 437 -12.24 18.77 34.30
C LEU A 437 -11.38 19.95 33.82
N SER A 438 -11.05 20.90 34.69
CA SER A 438 -10.13 22.01 34.37
C SER A 438 -8.74 21.49 34.00
N LYS A 439 -8.20 20.54 34.78
CA LYS A 439 -6.94 19.87 34.48
C LYS A 439 -7.01 19.10 33.16
N CYS A 440 -8.10 18.39 32.89
CA CYS A 440 -8.33 17.74 31.59
C CYS A 440 -8.33 18.75 30.44
N SER A 441 -9.01 19.89 30.58
CA SER A 441 -9.03 20.96 29.57
C SER A 441 -7.63 21.48 29.26
N HIS A 442 -6.79 21.69 30.28
CA HIS A 442 -5.41 22.12 30.09
C HIS A 442 -4.59 21.08 29.32
N ASN A 443 -4.64 19.82 29.73
CA ASN A 443 -3.93 18.71 29.07
C ASN A 443 -4.34 18.54 27.61
N ILE A 444 -5.64 18.65 27.29
CA ILE A 444 -6.14 18.57 25.91
C ILE A 444 -5.60 19.74 25.08
N THR A 445 -5.54 20.95 25.66
CA THR A 445 -5.02 22.14 24.97
C THR A 445 -3.52 22.00 24.68
N GLU A 446 -2.73 21.51 25.63
CA GLU A 446 -1.31 21.22 25.42
C GLU A 446 -1.12 20.18 24.30
N THR A 447 -1.87 19.09 24.34
CA THR A 447 -1.87 18.05 23.31
C THR A 447 -2.21 18.62 21.92
N GLN A 448 -3.21 19.51 21.85
CA GLN A 448 -3.60 20.17 20.60
C GLN A 448 -2.48 21.05 20.02
N MET A 449 -1.69 21.72 20.88
CA MET A 449 -0.52 22.50 20.44
C MET A 449 0.58 21.59 19.88
N THR A 450 0.86 20.46 20.52
CA THR A 450 1.82 19.46 20.02
C THR A 450 1.41 18.93 18.65
N LEU A 451 0.13 18.58 18.46
CA LEU A 451 -0.39 18.11 17.18
C LEU A 451 -0.38 19.20 16.10
N SER A 452 -0.62 20.46 16.44
CA SER A 452 -0.54 21.59 15.50
C SER A 452 0.90 21.79 14.99
N SER A 453 1.89 21.71 15.90
CA SER A 453 3.30 21.75 15.54
C SER A 453 3.68 20.61 14.58
N LEU A 454 3.27 19.38 14.92
CA LEU A 454 3.51 18.21 14.08
C LEU A 454 2.85 18.35 12.69
N SER A 455 1.61 18.84 12.61
CA SER A 455 0.92 19.06 11.32
C SER A 455 1.67 20.07 10.44
N SER A 456 2.17 21.17 11.03
CA SER A 456 2.99 22.16 10.32
C SER A 456 4.30 21.55 9.79
N GLU A 457 4.99 20.74 10.59
CA GLU A 457 6.20 20.04 10.13
C GLU A 457 5.90 19.06 8.99
N LEU A 458 4.79 18.31 9.06
CA LEU A 458 4.38 17.38 8.02
C LEU A 458 4.11 18.11 6.69
N GLY A 459 3.45 19.28 6.75
CA GLY A 459 3.23 20.14 5.59
C GLY A 459 4.53 20.55 4.90
N LYS A 460 5.49 21.11 5.67
CA LYS A 460 6.80 21.53 5.14
C LYS A 460 7.57 20.36 4.49
N ASN A 461 7.54 19.18 5.10
CA ASN A 461 8.21 18.00 4.55
C ASN A 461 7.53 17.50 3.28
N ARG A 462 6.21 17.60 3.18
CA ARG A 462 5.46 17.25 1.97
C ARG A 462 5.83 18.18 0.81
N ASP A 463 5.90 19.48 1.04
CA ASP A 463 6.29 20.44 0.01
C ASP A 463 7.71 20.16 -0.50
N GLN A 464 8.65 19.88 0.41
CA GLN A 464 10.02 19.52 0.08
C GLN A 464 10.12 18.25 -0.80
N VAL A 465 9.27 17.25 -0.55
CA VAL A 465 9.19 16.02 -1.35
C VAL A 465 8.62 16.30 -2.74
N HIS A 466 7.63 17.19 -2.87
CA HIS A 466 7.04 17.55 -4.15
C HIS A 466 7.98 18.40 -5.04
N GLU A 467 8.87 19.18 -4.44
CA GLU A 467 9.87 19.99 -5.18
C GLU A 467 11.08 19.18 -5.68
N ASP A 468 11.23 17.92 -5.24
CA ASP A 468 12.40 17.11 -5.57
C ASP A 468 12.47 16.78 -7.07
N ARG A 469 13.58 17.19 -7.69
CA ARG A 469 13.88 16.97 -9.12
C ARG A 469 14.90 15.85 -9.37
N SER A 470 15.28 15.09 -8.34
CA SER A 470 16.28 14.02 -8.40
C SER A 470 15.90 12.91 -9.39
N ILE A 471 14.62 12.55 -9.50
CA ILE A 471 14.13 11.56 -10.46
C ILE A 471 14.39 12.01 -11.91
N GLN A 472 14.15 13.29 -12.24
CA GLN A 472 14.43 13.84 -13.56
C GLN A 472 15.93 13.80 -13.88
N GLN A 473 16.80 13.99 -12.87
CA GLN A 473 18.25 13.87 -13.05
C GLN A 473 18.67 12.43 -13.38
N ILE A 474 18.13 11.43 -12.67
CA ILE A 474 18.34 10.00 -12.95
C ILE A 474 17.85 9.67 -14.37
N GLN A 475 16.66 10.14 -14.74
CA GLN A 475 16.08 9.92 -16.07
C GLN A 475 16.96 10.51 -17.19
N CYS A 476 17.44 11.75 -17.03
CA CYS A 476 18.32 12.39 -18.01
C CYS A 476 19.64 11.62 -18.21
N CYS A 477 20.20 11.04 -17.14
CA CYS A 477 21.38 10.17 -17.25
C CYS A 477 21.04 8.88 -18.01
N LEU A 478 19.91 8.25 -17.69
CA LEU A 478 19.43 7.04 -18.36
C LEU A 478 19.21 7.24 -19.85
N ASP A 479 18.58 8.34 -20.26
CA ASP A 479 18.28 8.60 -21.68
C ASP A 479 19.58 8.71 -22.49
N LYS A 480 20.60 9.39 -21.95
CA LYS A 480 21.94 9.48 -22.56
C LYS A 480 22.64 8.12 -22.62
N MET A 481 22.58 7.34 -21.55
CA MET A 481 23.12 5.98 -21.52
C MET A 481 22.42 5.10 -22.56
N TYR A 482 21.12 5.24 -22.71
CA TYR A 482 20.33 4.44 -23.64
C TYR A 482 20.71 4.72 -25.11
N LEU A 483 20.99 5.97 -25.46
CA LEU A 483 21.49 6.33 -26.80
C LEU A 483 22.81 5.63 -27.12
N ILE A 484 23.77 5.63 -26.17
CA ILE A 484 25.04 4.92 -26.33
C ILE A 484 24.81 3.41 -26.44
N TYR A 485 23.94 2.84 -25.60
CA TYR A 485 23.57 1.42 -25.66
C TYR A 485 22.99 1.03 -27.02
N LYS A 486 22.15 1.88 -27.65
CA LYS A 486 21.64 1.66 -29.01
C LYS A 486 22.79 1.52 -30.02
N GLN A 487 23.85 2.33 -29.89
CA GLN A 487 25.02 2.21 -30.75
C GLN A 487 25.79 0.92 -30.53
N PHE A 488 26.04 0.52 -29.27
CA PHE A 488 26.69 -0.76 -28.97
C PHE A 488 25.86 -1.95 -29.47
N LYS A 489 24.53 -1.87 -29.37
CA LYS A 489 23.61 -2.87 -29.92
C LYS A 489 23.75 -3.00 -31.43
N LYS A 490 23.94 -1.89 -32.15
CA LYS A 490 24.16 -1.88 -33.61
C LYS A 490 25.54 -2.42 -33.99
N SER A 491 26.58 -2.11 -33.21
CA SER A 491 27.95 -2.52 -33.52
C SER A 491 28.29 -3.97 -33.12
N ARG A 492 27.57 -4.59 -32.17
CA ARG A 492 27.92 -5.92 -31.60
C ARG A 492 28.17 -7.06 -32.60
N MET A 493 27.53 -7.04 -33.78
CA MET A 493 27.65 -8.08 -34.80
C MET A 493 28.69 -7.74 -35.88
N ARG A 494 29.32 -6.56 -35.80
CA ARG A 494 30.35 -6.15 -36.75
C ARG A 494 31.63 -6.93 -36.49
N PRO A 495 32.38 -7.33 -37.53
CA PRO A 495 33.68 -7.98 -37.38
C PRO A 495 34.74 -7.06 -36.77
N GLY A 496 34.56 -5.74 -36.87
CA GLY A 496 35.42 -4.71 -36.30
C GLY A 496 34.91 -3.30 -36.60
N LEU A 497 35.58 -2.30 -36.01
CA LEU A 497 35.33 -0.87 -36.23
C LEU A 497 36.53 -0.26 -36.97
N GLY A 498 36.30 0.80 -37.77
CA GLY A 498 37.40 1.61 -38.29
C GLY A 498 38.07 2.42 -37.18
N TYR A 499 39.27 2.97 -37.42
CA TYR A 499 40.05 3.70 -36.39
C TYR A 499 39.23 4.77 -35.66
N ASN A 500 38.57 5.68 -36.40
CA ASN A 500 37.77 6.75 -35.79
C ASN A 500 36.56 6.21 -35.01
N GLU A 501 35.87 5.21 -35.54
CA GLU A 501 34.74 4.58 -34.87
C GLU A 501 35.16 3.86 -33.58
N GLU A 502 36.34 3.24 -33.56
CA GLU A 502 36.89 2.60 -32.38
C GLU A 502 37.25 3.63 -31.29
N GLN A 503 37.81 4.79 -31.66
CA GLN A 503 38.06 5.87 -30.71
C GLN A 503 36.76 6.43 -30.14
N ILE A 504 35.73 6.61 -30.97
CA ILE A 504 34.39 7.03 -30.53
C ILE A 504 33.80 5.99 -29.58
N HIS A 505 33.88 4.70 -29.91
CA HIS A 505 33.39 3.61 -29.06
C HIS A 505 34.12 3.58 -27.71
N LYS A 506 35.44 3.81 -27.68
CA LYS A 506 36.23 3.94 -26.44
C LYS A 506 35.76 5.12 -25.60
N LEU A 507 35.53 6.28 -26.22
CA LEU A 507 35.00 7.46 -25.54
C LEU A 507 33.60 7.21 -24.98
N ASP A 508 32.73 6.57 -25.76
CA ASP A 508 31.38 6.19 -25.35
C ASP A 508 31.38 5.23 -24.15
N LYS A 509 32.32 4.28 -24.07
CA LYS A 509 32.48 3.41 -22.89
C LYS A 509 32.79 4.21 -21.62
N VAL A 510 33.67 5.20 -21.72
CA VAL A 510 34.03 6.08 -20.60
C VAL A 510 32.84 6.95 -20.20
N ASN A 511 32.20 7.59 -21.17
CA ASN A 511 31.01 8.42 -20.96
C ASN A 511 29.86 7.63 -20.33
N PHE A 512 29.59 6.42 -20.83
CA PHE A 512 28.58 5.52 -20.30
C PHE A 512 28.85 5.19 -18.82
N SER A 513 30.10 4.86 -18.50
CA SER A 513 30.51 4.56 -17.12
C SER A 513 30.39 5.77 -16.20
N HIS A 514 30.71 6.97 -16.69
CA HIS A 514 30.56 8.22 -15.94
C HIS A 514 29.10 8.55 -15.65
N LEU A 515 28.22 8.44 -16.66
CA LEU A 515 26.78 8.62 -16.51
C LEU A 515 26.19 7.64 -15.48
N ALA A 516 26.57 6.36 -15.56
CA ALA A 516 26.12 5.34 -14.61
C ALA A 516 26.55 5.68 -13.17
N LYS A 517 27.81 6.08 -12.97
CA LYS A 517 28.32 6.50 -11.64
C LYS A 517 27.54 7.68 -11.08
N ARG A 518 27.35 8.73 -11.89
CA ARG A 518 26.58 9.92 -11.48
C ARG A 518 25.14 9.56 -11.11
N LEU A 519 24.48 8.73 -11.90
CA LEU A 519 23.13 8.27 -11.63
C LEU A 519 23.02 7.55 -10.29
N LEU A 520 23.94 6.61 -10.02
CA LEU A 520 23.92 5.84 -8.79
C LEU A 520 24.27 6.69 -7.58
N GLN A 521 25.14 7.68 -7.74
CA GLN A 521 25.43 8.65 -6.69
C GLN A 521 24.16 9.42 -6.31
N VAL A 522 23.43 9.97 -7.29
CA VAL A 522 22.13 10.62 -7.04
C VAL A 522 21.15 9.65 -6.37
N PHE A 523 21.07 8.41 -6.84
CA PHE A 523 20.22 7.39 -6.20
C PHE A 523 20.57 7.18 -4.71
N GLN A 524 21.86 7.05 -4.38
CA GLN A 524 22.30 6.82 -3.01
C GLN A 524 22.08 8.04 -2.10
N GLU A 525 22.53 9.21 -2.53
CA GLU A 525 22.49 10.45 -1.73
C GLU A 525 21.07 11.00 -1.62
N GLU A 526 20.34 11.09 -2.74
CA GLU A 526 19.05 11.78 -2.78
C GLU A 526 17.86 10.86 -2.49
N HIS A 527 17.95 9.54 -2.74
CA HIS A 527 16.83 8.64 -2.50
C HIS A 527 17.06 7.71 -1.30
N VAL A 528 18.16 6.98 -1.26
CA VAL A 528 18.40 5.99 -0.20
C VAL A 528 18.59 6.66 1.16
N GLN A 529 19.52 7.61 1.27
CA GLN A 529 19.83 8.29 2.54
C GLN A 529 18.64 9.12 3.03
N LYS A 530 18.02 9.93 2.16
CA LYS A 530 16.82 10.71 2.52
C LYS A 530 15.65 9.81 2.94
N TYR A 531 15.43 8.69 2.27
CA TYR A 531 14.39 7.74 2.67
C TYR A 531 14.66 7.14 4.05
N GLN A 532 15.90 6.72 4.34
CA GLN A 532 16.26 6.19 5.66
C GLN A 532 16.08 7.23 6.78
N ALA A 533 16.46 8.48 6.54
CA ALA A 533 16.23 9.59 7.46
C ALA A 533 14.73 9.87 7.66
N SER A 534 13.95 9.84 6.58
CA SER A 534 12.50 9.99 6.60
C SER A 534 11.83 8.86 7.39
N LEU A 535 12.26 7.61 7.20
CA LEU A 535 11.76 6.43 7.91
C LEU A 535 12.04 6.51 9.43
N ALA A 536 13.24 6.93 9.81
CA ALA A 536 13.59 7.14 11.21
C ALA A 536 12.76 8.25 11.85
N THR A 537 12.52 9.33 11.11
CA THR A 537 11.67 10.45 11.54
C THR A 537 10.21 10.03 11.63
N HIS A 538 9.72 9.26 10.67
CA HIS A 538 8.38 8.66 10.65
C HIS A 538 8.16 7.80 11.90
N GLY A 539 9.10 6.93 12.26
CA GLY A 539 9.00 6.13 13.48
C GLY A 539 8.96 6.96 14.77
N LYS A 540 9.64 8.11 14.82
CA LYS A 540 9.52 9.05 15.96
C LYS A 540 8.13 9.68 16.00
N ARG A 541 7.62 10.17 14.87
CA ARG A 541 6.30 10.80 14.75
C ARG A 541 5.17 9.82 15.04
N MET A 542 5.29 8.58 14.60
CA MET A 542 4.32 7.52 14.86
C MET A 542 4.18 7.24 16.36
N ARG A 543 5.29 7.24 17.11
CA ARG A 543 5.27 7.13 18.58
C ARG A 543 4.50 8.28 19.23
N VAL A 544 4.75 9.52 18.81
CA VAL A 544 4.00 10.69 19.30
C VAL A 544 2.52 10.56 19.00
N VAL A 545 2.14 10.11 17.80
CA VAL A 545 0.74 9.87 17.42
C VAL A 545 0.09 8.77 18.26
N HIS A 546 0.79 7.67 18.53
CA HIS A 546 0.30 6.60 19.43
C HIS A 546 0.12 7.08 20.87
N GLU A 547 1.13 7.74 21.44
CA GLU A 547 1.08 8.28 22.80
C GLU A 547 -0.06 9.30 22.93
N THR A 548 -0.19 10.20 21.97
CA THR A 548 -1.27 11.19 21.92
C THR A 548 -2.64 10.53 21.84
N ARG A 549 -2.81 9.53 20.97
CA ARG A 549 -4.08 8.79 20.85
C ARG A 549 -4.45 8.08 22.15
N ASN A 550 -3.50 7.40 22.79
CA ASN A 550 -3.72 6.72 24.06
C ASN A 550 -4.06 7.71 25.18
N HIS A 551 -3.36 8.84 25.23
CA HIS A 551 -3.63 9.93 26.17
C HIS A 551 -5.03 10.50 25.98
N LEU A 552 -5.42 10.84 24.75
CA LEU A 552 -6.74 11.38 24.45
C LEU A 552 -7.87 10.38 24.77
N ARG A 553 -7.64 9.09 24.56
CA ARG A 553 -8.59 8.05 24.96
C ARG A 553 -8.79 8.06 26.48
N LEU A 554 -7.72 8.09 27.25
CA LEU A 554 -7.78 8.12 28.72
C LEU A 554 -8.47 9.39 29.22
N VAL A 555 -8.09 10.56 28.70
CA VAL A 555 -8.69 11.84 29.07
C VAL A 555 -10.17 11.88 28.69
N GLY A 556 -10.54 11.38 27.51
CA GLY A 556 -11.93 11.27 27.08
C GLY A 556 -12.77 10.41 28.02
N CYS A 557 -12.24 9.25 28.46
CA CYS A 557 -12.89 8.40 29.46
C CYS A 557 -13.07 9.14 30.80
N SER A 558 -12.03 9.85 31.27
CA SER A 558 -12.11 10.64 32.50
C SER A 558 -13.16 11.75 32.40
N VAL A 559 -13.21 12.49 31.30
CA VAL A 559 -14.20 13.55 31.06
C VAL A 559 -15.62 12.96 31.05
N ALA A 560 -15.84 11.83 30.38
CA ALA A 560 -17.14 11.16 30.35
C ALA A 560 -17.59 10.68 31.75
N ALA A 561 -16.66 10.11 32.53
CA ALA A 561 -16.94 9.68 33.90
C ALA A 561 -17.27 10.89 34.81
N CYS A 562 -16.46 11.95 34.76
CA CYS A 562 -16.71 13.17 35.52
C CYS A 562 -18.04 13.82 35.15
N ASN A 563 -18.41 13.84 33.86
CA ASN A 563 -19.70 14.38 33.42
C ASN A 563 -20.88 13.58 33.97
N THR A 564 -20.79 12.25 33.93
CA THR A 564 -21.84 11.37 34.45
C THR A 564 -22.01 11.56 35.96
N GLU A 565 -20.90 11.65 36.69
CA GLU A 565 -20.91 11.86 38.14
C GLU A 565 -21.39 13.27 38.53
N ALA A 566 -21.00 14.29 37.77
CA ALA A 566 -21.46 15.66 37.93
C ALA A 566 -22.98 15.79 37.74
N GLN A 567 -23.52 15.18 36.68
CA GLN A 567 -24.97 15.15 36.42
C GLN A 567 -25.72 14.49 37.58
N GLY A 568 -25.28 13.32 38.06
CA GLY A 568 -25.93 12.64 39.18
C GLY A 568 -25.86 13.43 40.50
N ALA A 569 -24.72 14.05 40.79
CA ALA A 569 -24.56 14.90 41.98
C ALA A 569 -25.44 16.15 41.90
N GLN A 570 -25.58 16.75 40.72
CA GLN A 570 -26.39 17.94 40.51
C GLN A 570 -27.90 17.64 40.55
N GLU A 571 -28.36 16.53 39.98
CA GLU A 571 -29.76 16.09 40.14
C GLU A 571 -30.11 15.86 41.61
N SER A 572 -29.19 15.28 42.37
CA SER A 572 -29.36 15.07 43.81
C SER A 572 -29.43 16.40 44.55
N LEU A 573 -28.55 17.35 44.20
CA LEU A 573 -28.56 18.71 44.75
C LEU A 573 -29.88 19.44 44.45
N SER A 574 -30.35 19.40 43.19
CA SER A 574 -31.62 20.02 42.78
C SER A 574 -32.79 19.44 43.57
N LYS A 575 -32.89 18.11 43.69
CA LYS A 575 -33.95 17.45 44.46
C LYS A 575 -33.97 17.89 45.93
N ILE A 576 -32.81 18.10 46.56
CA ILE A 576 -32.73 18.58 47.94
C ILE A 576 -33.15 20.05 48.01
N LEU A 577 -32.67 20.89 47.09
CA LEU A 577 -33.01 22.31 47.02
C LEU A 577 -34.51 22.55 46.78
N ASP A 578 -35.14 21.74 45.91
CA ASP A 578 -36.57 21.79 45.65
C ASP A 578 -37.40 21.38 46.89
N ARG A 579 -36.95 20.37 47.64
CA ARG A 579 -37.61 19.99 48.91
C ARG A 579 -37.51 21.11 49.95
N LEU A 580 -36.34 21.72 50.10
CA LEU A 580 -36.12 22.82 51.05
C LEU A 580 -36.92 24.07 50.65
N SER A 581 -37.03 24.38 49.35
CA SER A 581 -37.83 25.50 48.87
C SER A 581 -39.33 25.28 49.13
N HIS A 582 -39.84 24.06 48.90
CA HIS A 582 -41.21 23.68 49.24
C HIS A 582 -41.50 23.76 50.75
N GLN A 583 -40.58 23.35 51.62
CA GLN A 583 -40.72 23.49 53.07
C GLN A 583 -40.77 24.96 53.51
N LEU A 584 -39.90 25.82 52.97
CA LEU A 584 -39.90 27.27 53.25
C LEU A 584 -41.19 27.97 52.80
N LEU A 585 -41.79 27.53 51.68
CA LEU A 585 -43.09 28.01 51.19
C LEU A 585 -44.26 27.57 52.09
N GLN A 586 -44.19 26.37 52.68
CA GLN A 586 -45.19 25.86 53.63
C GLN A 586 -45.11 26.57 55.00
N ASP A 587 -43.91 26.86 55.51
CA ASP A 587 -43.73 27.60 56.77
C ASP A 587 -44.23 29.06 56.67
N ARG A 588 -44.04 29.71 55.52
CA ARG A 588 -44.57 31.07 55.27
C ARG A 588 -46.10 31.12 55.20
N THR A 589 -46.76 30.04 54.82
CA THR A 589 -48.22 29.99 54.72
C THR A 589 -48.90 29.63 56.04
N GLN A 590 -48.18 29.06 57.02
CA GLN A 590 -48.71 28.80 58.37
C GLN A 590 -48.56 29.98 59.35
N GLY A 591 -47.71 30.98 59.05
CA GLY A 591 -47.42 32.11 59.95
C GLY A 591 -48.31 33.37 59.82
N ALA A 592 -49.29 33.40 58.92
CA ALA A 592 -50.08 34.61 58.64
C ALA A 592 -51.57 34.45 59.02
N GLY A 593 -51.88 34.65 60.31
CA GLY A 593 -53.23 34.87 60.82
C GLY A 593 -53.47 36.33 61.21
N ALA A 594 -54.32 37.02 60.42
CA ALA A 594 -55.08 38.26 60.70
C ALA A 594 -54.36 39.57 61.13
N SER A 595 -54.28 40.54 60.21
CA SER A 595 -55.07 41.80 60.22
C SER A 595 -54.48 42.86 59.24
N SER A 596 -55.36 43.53 58.49
CA SER A 596 -55.09 44.68 57.59
C SER A 596 -55.37 46.00 58.35
N PRO A 597 -54.79 47.19 58.02
CA PRO A 597 -55.17 48.04 56.85
C PRO A 597 -54.02 49.02 56.37
N PRO A 598 -54.27 50.16 55.66
CA PRO A 598 -54.75 50.32 54.28
C PRO A 598 -53.84 51.17 53.35
N ALA A 599 -54.19 51.17 52.04
CA ALA A 599 -53.97 52.18 50.99
C ALA A 599 -52.63 52.27 50.23
N ALA A 600 -52.66 51.91 48.94
CA ALA A 600 -52.39 52.79 47.77
C ALA A 600 -52.59 51.98 46.46
N PRO A 601 -53.05 52.59 45.35
CA PRO A 601 -53.37 51.85 44.13
C PRO A 601 -52.08 51.46 43.39
N TYR A 602 -51.76 50.16 43.41
CA TYR A 602 -50.71 49.58 42.56
C TYR A 602 -51.28 49.20 41.18
N PRO A 603 -50.52 49.36 40.09
CA PRO A 603 -50.93 48.96 38.75
C PRO A 603 -50.94 47.43 38.62
N SER A 604 -51.80 46.89 37.75
CA SER A 604 -52.12 45.45 37.71
C SER A 604 -50.90 44.56 37.38
N PRO A 605 -50.81 43.33 37.95
CA PRO A 605 -49.69 42.41 37.74
C PRO A 605 -49.52 41.96 36.27
N ALA A 606 -50.61 41.97 35.52
CA ALA A 606 -50.65 41.53 34.13
C ALA A 606 -49.77 42.40 33.21
N LEU A 607 -49.58 43.69 33.52
CA LEU A 607 -48.76 44.56 32.68
C LEU A 607 -47.26 44.28 32.85
N ARG A 608 -46.81 43.85 34.05
CA ARG A 608 -45.38 43.62 34.33
C ARG A 608 -44.89 42.30 33.77
N GLU A 609 -45.69 41.24 33.87
CA GLU A 609 -45.44 39.95 33.22
C GLU A 609 -45.51 40.09 31.70
N LEU A 610 -46.46 40.86 31.16
CA LEU A 610 -46.52 41.13 29.72
C LEU A 610 -45.28 41.90 29.25
N THR A 611 -44.80 42.90 29.99
CA THR A 611 -43.57 43.63 29.62
C THR A 611 -42.33 42.75 29.68
N LEU A 612 -42.23 41.84 30.66
CA LEU A 612 -41.09 40.92 30.77
C LEU A 612 -41.10 39.90 29.63
N HIS A 613 -42.28 39.36 29.31
CA HIS A 613 -42.44 38.42 28.21
C HIS A 613 -42.26 39.10 26.83
N MET A 614 -42.68 40.36 26.69
CA MET A 614 -42.39 41.16 25.48
C MET A 614 -40.91 41.50 25.36
N GLN A 615 -40.18 41.66 26.48
CA GLN A 615 -38.73 41.86 26.45
C GLN A 615 -37.99 40.58 26.06
N GLU A 616 -38.38 39.42 26.60
CA GLU A 616 -37.84 38.11 26.20
C GLU A 616 -38.12 37.83 24.71
N LEU A 617 -39.35 38.05 24.25
CA LEU A 617 -39.73 37.88 22.84
C LEU A 617 -38.95 38.84 21.92
N CYS A 618 -38.65 40.06 22.38
CA CYS A 618 -37.88 41.03 21.62
C CYS A 618 -36.40 40.63 21.52
N GLU A 619 -35.82 40.04 22.57
CA GLU A 619 -34.45 39.50 22.51
C GLU A 619 -34.37 38.23 21.64
N GLU A 620 -35.36 37.33 21.71
CA GLU A 620 -35.44 36.18 20.80
C GLU A 620 -35.60 36.62 19.33
N MET A 621 -36.43 37.63 19.06
CA MET A 621 -36.58 38.19 17.71
C MET A 621 -35.31 38.87 17.20
N LYS A 622 -34.52 39.50 18.06
CA LYS A 622 -33.20 40.05 17.68
C LYS A 622 -32.21 38.94 17.32
N LEU A 623 -32.20 37.84 18.08
CA LEU A 623 -31.35 36.68 17.80
C LEU A 623 -31.74 36.05 16.45
N LEU A 624 -33.03 35.83 16.22
CA LEU A 624 -33.54 35.29 14.96
C LEU A 624 -33.26 36.23 13.77
N SER A 625 -33.35 37.55 13.98
CA SER A 625 -32.97 38.54 12.95
C SER A 625 -31.47 38.51 12.63
N SER A 626 -30.61 38.26 13.62
CA SER A 626 -29.17 38.12 13.41
C SER A 626 -28.88 36.87 12.59
N ASP A 627 -29.49 35.73 12.95
CA ASP A 627 -29.33 34.46 12.24
C ASP A 627 -29.87 34.54 10.80
N LEU A 628 -30.98 35.24 10.57
CA LEU A 628 -31.51 35.49 9.23
C LEU A 628 -30.60 36.42 8.40
N GLN A 629 -29.97 37.43 9.01
CA GLN A 629 -29.00 38.27 8.32
C GLN A 629 -27.73 37.49 7.94
N ASP A 630 -27.24 36.61 8.83
CA ASP A 630 -26.09 35.78 8.53
C ASP A 630 -26.40 34.73 7.46
N ASN A 631 -27.59 34.13 7.48
CA ASN A 631 -28.05 33.26 6.40
C ASN A 631 -28.18 34.01 5.06
N ASN A 632 -28.71 35.24 5.06
CA ASN A 632 -28.78 36.05 3.84
C ASN A 632 -27.38 36.42 3.31
N ARG A 633 -26.40 36.71 4.17
CA ARG A 633 -25.00 36.93 3.76
C ARG A 633 -24.38 35.68 3.12
N ILE A 634 -24.67 34.50 3.67
CA ILE A 634 -24.21 33.22 3.10
C ILE A 634 -24.84 33.01 1.72
N ILE A 635 -26.14 33.29 1.56
CA ILE A 635 -26.85 33.17 0.29
C ILE A 635 -26.29 34.16 -0.74
N GLU A 636 -26.07 35.43 -0.36
CA GLU A 636 -25.46 36.45 -1.22
C GLU A 636 -24.05 36.05 -1.68
N GLY A 637 -23.26 35.45 -0.78
CA GLY A 637 -21.93 34.89 -1.09
C GLY A 637 -21.95 33.68 -2.03
N LEU A 638 -23.03 32.88 -2.02
CA LEU A 638 -23.21 31.75 -2.94
C LEU A 638 -23.71 32.19 -4.33
N SER A 639 -24.38 33.35 -4.43
CA SER A 639 -24.88 33.91 -5.70
C SER A 639 -23.84 34.71 -6.50
N GLN A 640 -22.65 35.00 -5.94
CA GLN A 640 -21.55 35.59 -6.70
C GLN A 640 -20.70 34.50 -7.38
N VAL A 641 -21.15 34.05 -8.55
CA VAL A 641 -20.28 33.33 -9.50
C VAL A 641 -19.29 34.35 -10.08
N PRO A 642 -17.96 34.13 -9.98
CA PRO A 642 -17.02 35.00 -10.67
C PRO A 642 -17.17 34.80 -12.19
N SER A 643 -17.48 35.88 -12.90
CA SER A 643 -17.39 35.95 -14.36
C SER A 643 -15.97 35.59 -14.80
N ALA A 644 -15.85 34.63 -15.72
CA ALA A 644 -14.58 34.23 -16.32
C ALA A 644 -13.87 35.44 -16.96
N PRO A 645 -12.54 35.56 -16.85
CA PRO A 645 -11.79 36.54 -17.61
C PRO A 645 -11.69 36.10 -19.08
N ASP A 646 -12.06 37.00 -20.00
CA ASP A 646 -11.86 36.86 -21.44
C ASP A 646 -10.36 36.70 -21.77
N ILE A 647 -9.95 35.49 -22.20
CA ILE A 647 -8.82 35.22 -23.10
C ILE A 647 -9.17 34.03 -24.00
#